data_AF-A0A2N2JKC6-F1
#
_entry.id   AF-A0A2N2JKC6-F1
#
_cell.length_a   1.000
_cell.length_b   1.000
_cell.length_c   1.000
_cell.angle_alpha   90.00
_cell.angle_beta   90.00
_cell.angle_gamma   90.00
#
_symmetry.space_group_name_H-M   'P 1'
#
loop_
_entity.id
_entity.type
_entity.pdbx_description
1 polymer ?
#
loop_
_entity_poly.entity_id
_entity_poly.type
_entity_poly.pdbx_seq_one_letter_code
_entity_poly.pdbx_strand_id
1 'polypeptide(L)'
;MLPRTHIAFATLALGACIDAPPVPDAAVEVRVAALDLRGVGDVVWDVEVDNALGDVVWQRRLVSTRHGDGAGSASYVGPCDAGAPENVVKVWVVGLYADPLGPSDAGSFAAGADTVTGTPLPFQDPSAAGPLTRTVTCGANRDAIATFDVTLARPAEQGFFDVAVSFNDLFCAAKLDCCQALAGGGCEDITLLHDATGQRATTYVLGFACTPGADVGVDPVLYLDHLAFDCSAPNGGTDFVADVAIDPSGGPGNLCEAGALASCQAVLTGQGAADGYLYQIGVYRGVELLTSGGVSAQKVYWNVALGVREPAIAACRLRAAGTVDDAGDDEDGVHDGTIGAGVVYPYVQWDVALDASCQSEALGFDGPGPVAAVYTGTGDGDRAFSVGYGPSKPPGGFCGAGCDNGGSCVFGQCRCAAGYGGAHCETLLCPLEIPGCDSWADVGDPATVSGGGASWSVADKSGHDNPFNPVSGGAVYAPTGLNGLGAISFDGVDDTAVGATRGAGDGSARSIVVAMSVDAIAGTAAALNCSDGVDRRNYFGWQSAGGVRYATGAQWDTTPIVFAPAQAMVLVFERDRAAGTKRIYLNGVVIQSLTYPVNANAFEPGACSFGGTSSGGYEDMRIGELVTYDRILSASERAQVEQDLMARWGVVSGTSCNAIHAAHPTAASGTYRLDPDGGGSIAPFLAYCDMTGDGGGWTLVMRGLGGQASGWKTNGALNTPTSPTGGTFKLSDTVLNAVRGGSGVYRMQSDGKFTKTRFFKATTYAHTTNFTWSATNPKNISYANLSWGGALVADQLIDTNAEGNIYVGLTDDSFQWQSYITTCQILPPSYTSARWLVGDGTYCADATCGGLHLCSGTTSGCNFSLWVR
;
A
#
# COMPACT_ATOMS: atom_id res chain seq x y z
N MET A 1 -29.24 93.67 13.70
CA MET A 1 -28.93 94.65 14.76
C MET A 1 -27.83 94.08 15.63
N LEU A 2 -26.60 94.57 15.44
CA LEU A 2 -25.58 94.66 16.49
C LEU A 2 -26.08 95.67 17.56
N PRO A 3 -25.60 95.70 18.82
CA PRO A 3 -24.17 95.65 19.17
C PRO A 3 -23.79 94.96 20.53
N ARG A 4 -22.60 94.35 20.62
CA ARG A 4 -21.32 94.83 21.24
C ARG A 4 -21.09 94.46 22.72
N THR A 5 -20.27 93.42 22.89
CA THR A 5 -18.94 93.42 23.54
C THR A 5 -18.61 94.49 24.61
N HIS A 6 -18.15 94.01 25.77
CA HIS A 6 -16.96 94.54 26.44
C HIS A 6 -16.03 93.41 26.91
N ILE A 7 -14.76 93.53 26.53
CA ILE A 7 -13.60 92.72 26.91
C ILE A 7 -12.73 93.58 27.84
N ALA A 8 -12.24 93.00 28.94
CA ALA A 8 -10.95 93.28 29.60
C ALA A 8 -10.71 92.19 30.68
N PHE A 9 -9.89 91.17 30.40
CA PHE A 9 -8.46 91.04 30.75
C PHE A 9 -8.15 91.11 32.26
N ALA A 10 -7.74 89.98 32.87
CA ALA A 10 -6.32 89.63 33.04
C ALA A 10 -6.11 88.38 33.95
N THR A 11 -5.35 87.39 33.41
CA THR A 11 -4.26 86.60 34.05
C THR A 11 -4.53 85.74 35.31
N LEU A 12 -4.04 84.51 35.49
CA LEU A 12 -3.12 83.64 34.74
C LEU A 12 -3.29 82.19 35.28
N ALA A 13 -3.13 81.22 34.36
CA ALA A 13 -2.95 79.78 34.46
C ALA A 13 -2.62 79.09 35.83
N LEU A 14 -3.41 78.07 36.15
CA LEU A 14 -2.91 76.69 36.32
C LEU A 14 -3.94 75.77 35.65
N GLY A 15 -3.59 75.24 34.47
CA GLY A 15 -4.42 74.30 33.73
C GLY A 15 -4.48 72.98 34.48
N ALA A 16 -5.66 72.63 34.96
CA ALA A 16 -6.01 71.24 35.18
C ALA A 16 -5.83 70.52 33.83
N CYS A 17 -5.01 69.47 33.80
CA CYS A 17 -5.06 68.52 32.72
C CYS A 17 -6.49 67.96 32.70
N ILE A 18 -7.15 68.28 31.59
CA ILE A 18 -8.41 67.72 31.12
C ILE A 18 -8.42 66.22 31.40
N ASP A 19 -9.49 65.75 32.05
CA ASP A 19 -9.87 64.35 32.11
C ASP A 19 -9.69 63.76 30.71
N ALA A 20 -8.84 62.74 30.62
CA ALA A 20 -8.75 61.94 29.42
C ALA A 20 -10.18 61.48 29.05
N PRO A 21 -10.56 61.48 27.76
CA PRO A 21 -11.84 60.92 27.36
C PRO A 21 -11.96 59.51 27.94
N PRO A 22 -13.17 59.05 28.32
CA PRO A 22 -13.36 57.71 28.85
C PRO A 22 -12.66 56.73 27.89
N VAL A 23 -11.64 56.03 28.41
CA VAL A 23 -10.96 54.98 27.67
C VAL A 23 -12.08 54.01 27.28
N PRO A 24 -12.21 53.65 26.00
CA PRO A 24 -13.26 52.73 25.60
C PRO A 24 -13.10 51.45 26.42
N ASP A 25 -14.15 51.05 27.15
CA ASP A 25 -14.12 49.94 28.10
C ASP A 25 -13.59 48.68 27.37
N ALA A 26 -12.32 48.39 27.60
CA ALA A 26 -11.68 47.17 27.14
C ALA A 26 -11.63 46.24 28.33
N ALA A 27 -12.28 45.09 28.20
CA ALA A 27 -12.33 44.09 29.23
C ALA A 27 -11.60 42.83 28.77
N VAL A 28 -11.03 42.14 29.73
CA VAL A 28 -10.57 40.77 29.58
C VAL A 28 -11.45 39.87 30.43
N GLU A 29 -12.03 38.86 29.80
CA GLU A 29 -12.63 37.72 30.49
C GLU A 29 -11.54 36.69 30.75
N VAL A 30 -11.28 36.38 32.02
CA VAL A 30 -10.41 35.29 32.44
C VAL A 30 -11.29 34.12 32.81
N ARG A 31 -11.12 33.01 32.09
CA ARG A 31 -11.76 31.72 32.40
C ARG A 31 -10.67 30.77 32.86
N VAL A 32 -10.85 30.21 34.05
CA VAL A 32 -10.00 29.15 34.58
C VAL A 32 -10.90 27.96 34.86
N ALA A 33 -10.63 26.84 34.22
CA ALA A 33 -11.36 25.61 34.45
C ALA A 33 -10.43 24.62 35.15
N ALA A 34 -10.82 24.15 36.33
CA ALA A 34 -10.31 22.89 36.85
C ALA A 34 -11.30 21.80 36.45
N LEU A 35 -10.85 20.88 35.61
CA LEU A 35 -11.69 19.79 35.09
C LEU A 35 -12.02 18.77 36.21
N ASP A 36 -13.30 18.39 36.27
CA ASP A 36 -14.03 17.49 37.18
C ASP A 36 -13.28 17.02 38.45
N LEU A 37 -13.40 17.79 39.54
CA LEU A 37 -12.78 17.47 40.83
C LEU A 37 -13.77 16.88 41.83
N ARG A 38 -14.08 15.59 41.69
CA ARG A 38 -14.93 14.89 42.66
C ARG A 38 -14.36 14.88 44.07
N GLY A 39 -15.22 15.21 45.04
CA GLY A 39 -14.85 15.31 46.44
C GLY A 39 -14.07 16.59 46.81
N VAL A 40 -14.02 17.57 45.90
CA VAL A 40 -13.54 18.93 46.18
C VAL A 40 -14.76 19.85 46.36
N GLY A 41 -14.76 20.63 47.44
CA GLY A 41 -15.80 21.62 47.73
C GLY A 41 -15.48 23.01 47.19
N ASP A 42 -14.20 23.34 47.02
CA ASP A 42 -13.77 24.60 46.41
C ASP A 42 -12.32 24.55 45.87
N VAL A 43 -12.08 25.30 44.79
CA VAL A 43 -10.74 25.62 44.28
C VAL A 43 -10.53 27.12 44.36
N VAL A 44 -9.36 27.52 44.88
CA VAL A 44 -8.99 28.93 45.05
C VAL A 44 -7.91 29.31 44.05
N TRP A 45 -8.15 30.39 43.32
CA TRP A 45 -7.27 30.90 42.27
C TRP A 45 -6.84 32.32 42.58
N ASP A 46 -5.58 32.66 42.31
CA ASP A 46 -5.12 34.05 42.25
C ASP A 46 -4.94 34.44 40.79
N VAL A 47 -5.51 35.58 40.40
CA VAL A 47 -5.45 36.11 39.03
C VAL A 47 -4.89 37.52 39.03
N GLU A 48 -3.94 37.80 38.16
CA GLU A 48 -3.31 39.11 37.94
C GLU A 48 -3.27 39.41 36.44
N VAL A 49 -3.52 40.65 36.05
CA VAL A 49 -3.41 41.12 34.65
C VAL A 49 -2.44 42.29 34.62
N ASP A 50 -1.36 42.13 33.86
CA ASP A 50 -0.35 43.15 33.64
C ASP A 50 -0.46 43.74 32.24
N ASN A 51 -0.09 45.01 32.07
CA ASN A 51 0.09 45.61 30.75
C ASN A 51 1.47 45.23 30.15
N ALA A 52 1.73 45.63 28.90
CA ALA A 52 3.01 45.37 28.21
C ALA A 52 4.25 46.00 28.89
N LEU A 53 4.06 46.90 29.86
CA LEU A 53 5.15 47.53 30.63
C LEU A 53 5.43 46.80 31.95
N GLY A 54 4.63 45.78 32.29
CA GLY A 54 4.71 45.03 33.55
C GLY A 54 4.00 45.71 34.72
N ASP A 55 3.16 46.71 34.48
CA ASP A 55 2.32 47.32 35.51
C ASP A 55 1.03 46.50 35.69
N VAL A 56 0.66 46.21 36.93
CA VAL A 56 -0.58 45.51 37.27
C VAL A 56 -1.79 46.39 36.96
N VAL A 57 -2.64 45.94 36.04
CA VAL A 57 -3.94 46.55 35.70
C VAL A 57 -4.97 46.20 36.77
N TRP A 58 -5.05 44.93 37.16
CA TRP A 58 -5.82 44.47 38.32
C TRP A 58 -5.35 43.10 38.80
N GLN A 59 -5.66 42.77 40.05
CA GLN A 59 -5.42 41.46 40.65
C GLN A 59 -6.57 41.08 41.59
N ARG A 60 -6.91 39.79 41.67
CA ARG A 60 -8.02 39.29 42.49
C ARG A 60 -7.88 37.79 42.81
N ARG A 61 -8.38 37.40 43.98
CA ARG A 61 -8.60 36.01 44.35
C ARG A 61 -10.01 35.55 43.93
N LEU A 62 -10.08 34.43 43.22
CA LEU A 62 -11.31 33.77 42.80
C LEU A 62 -11.50 32.47 43.58
N VAL A 63 -12.77 32.07 43.69
CA VAL A 63 -13.22 30.89 44.43
C VAL A 63 -14.29 30.24 43.57
N SER A 64 -14.18 28.95 43.27
CA SER A 64 -15.03 28.29 42.28
C SER A 64 -16.51 28.35 42.65
N THR A 65 -16.91 28.22 43.92
CA THR A 65 -18.31 28.33 44.35
C THR A 65 -18.94 29.72 44.15
N ARG A 66 -18.13 30.78 44.10
CA ARG A 66 -18.61 32.16 43.91
C ARG A 66 -18.49 32.63 42.47
N HIS A 67 -17.41 32.24 41.81
CA HIS A 67 -17.02 32.79 40.51
C HIS A 67 -17.15 31.75 39.39
N GLY A 68 -17.59 30.54 39.67
CA GLY A 68 -17.88 29.53 38.65
C GLY A 68 -18.86 28.47 39.15
N ASP A 69 -18.49 27.21 39.02
CA ASP A 69 -19.38 26.05 39.16
C ASP A 69 -19.43 25.44 40.57
N GLY A 70 -18.53 25.86 41.47
CA GLY A 70 -18.35 25.21 42.77
C GLY A 70 -17.76 23.79 42.71
N ALA A 71 -17.23 23.41 41.55
CA ALA A 71 -16.59 22.12 41.28
C ALA A 71 -15.14 22.27 40.76
N GLY A 72 -14.71 23.50 40.46
CA GLY A 72 -13.31 23.80 40.13
C GLY A 72 -13.13 25.04 39.26
N SER A 73 -14.11 25.35 38.42
CA SER A 73 -14.02 26.44 37.46
C SER A 73 -14.29 27.82 38.10
N ALA A 74 -13.71 28.86 37.52
CA ALA A 74 -13.98 30.25 37.83
C ALA A 74 -13.87 31.12 36.56
N SER A 75 -14.81 32.05 36.37
CA SER A 75 -14.73 33.11 35.36
C SER A 75 -14.81 34.49 36.02
N TYR A 76 -14.02 35.42 35.52
CA TYR A 76 -14.05 36.81 35.96
C TYR A 76 -13.75 37.77 34.81
N VAL A 77 -14.57 38.82 34.68
CA VAL A 77 -14.36 39.90 33.72
C VAL A 77 -13.77 41.11 34.45
N GLY A 78 -12.59 41.54 34.02
CA GLY A 78 -11.89 42.72 34.55
C GLY A 78 -11.41 43.67 33.44
N PRO A 79 -10.99 44.90 33.78
CA PRO A 79 -10.45 45.84 32.80
C PRO A 79 -9.13 45.35 32.21
N CYS A 80 -8.79 45.78 30.99
CA CYS A 80 -7.45 45.56 30.42
C CYS A 80 -6.95 46.79 29.64
N ASP A 81 -5.64 46.87 29.41
CA ASP A 81 -5.01 48.01 28.74
C ASP A 81 -5.09 47.86 27.21
N ALA A 82 -6.04 48.56 26.59
CA ALA A 82 -6.19 48.62 25.13
C ALA A 82 -5.16 49.53 24.42
N GLY A 83 -4.38 50.31 25.17
CA GLY A 83 -3.29 51.14 24.65
C GLY A 83 -1.96 50.38 24.52
N ALA A 84 -1.84 49.24 25.20
CA ALA A 84 -0.70 48.34 25.11
C ALA A 84 -0.89 47.32 23.98
N PRO A 85 0.20 46.91 23.28
CA PRO A 85 0.12 45.88 22.24
C PRO A 85 -0.30 44.51 22.81
N GLU A 86 0.06 44.24 24.07
CA GLU A 86 -0.15 42.96 24.75
C GLU A 86 -0.42 43.20 26.24
N ASN A 87 -1.27 42.37 26.84
CA ASN A 87 -1.48 42.27 28.28
C ASN A 87 -1.15 40.83 28.69
N VAL A 88 -0.54 40.63 29.85
CA VAL A 88 -0.20 39.30 30.36
C VAL A 88 -1.13 38.95 31.51
N VAL A 89 -1.94 37.91 31.33
CA VAL A 89 -2.78 37.33 32.37
C VAL A 89 -1.97 36.25 33.08
N LYS A 90 -1.93 36.29 34.41
CA LYS A 90 -1.24 35.35 35.28
C LYS A 90 -2.24 34.68 36.22
N VAL A 91 -2.11 33.37 36.41
CA VAL A 91 -2.96 32.56 37.27
C VAL A 91 -2.10 31.67 38.17
N TRP A 92 -2.45 31.61 39.45
CA TRP A 92 -1.89 30.66 40.41
C TRP A 92 -2.99 29.79 41.00
N VAL A 93 -2.66 28.53 41.26
CA VAL A 93 -3.51 27.62 42.04
C VAL A 93 -3.14 27.81 43.50
N VAL A 94 -4.02 28.41 44.29
CA VAL A 94 -3.75 28.67 45.72
C VAL A 94 -3.98 27.40 46.55
N GLY A 95 -4.99 26.60 46.20
CA GLY A 95 -5.27 25.34 46.88
C GLY A 95 -6.64 24.73 46.54
N LEU A 96 -6.78 23.45 46.89
CA LEU A 96 -8.03 22.67 46.82
C LEU A 96 -8.53 22.43 48.25
N TYR A 97 -9.84 22.50 48.46
CA TYR A 97 -10.45 22.35 49.79
C TYR A 97 -11.62 21.38 49.76
N ALA A 98 -11.76 20.56 50.80
CA ALA A 98 -12.76 19.49 50.89
C ALA A 98 -14.20 20.02 50.99
N ASP A 99 -14.38 21.18 51.61
CA ASP A 99 -15.68 21.83 51.85
C ASP A 99 -15.73 23.21 51.18
N PRO A 100 -16.92 23.70 50.77
CA PRO A 100 -17.10 25.07 50.30
C PRO A 100 -16.62 26.10 51.33
N LEU A 101 -15.86 27.10 50.86
CA LEU A 101 -15.28 28.15 51.67
C LEU A 101 -16.27 29.28 51.92
N GLY A 102 -16.30 29.80 53.15
CA GLY A 102 -17.08 30.97 53.51
C GLY A 102 -16.51 32.26 52.90
N PRO A 103 -17.28 33.38 52.89
CA PRO A 103 -16.88 34.58 52.17
C PRO A 103 -15.58 35.26 52.58
N SER A 104 -15.19 35.09 53.83
CA SER A 104 -13.94 35.60 54.42
C SER A 104 -12.78 34.60 54.35
N ASP A 105 -13.08 33.34 54.07
CA ASP A 105 -12.19 32.22 54.38
C ASP A 105 -11.14 32.01 53.28
N ALA A 106 -11.44 32.43 52.05
CA ALA A 106 -10.50 32.44 50.94
C ALA A 106 -9.38 33.49 51.08
N GLY A 107 -9.53 34.49 51.96
CA GLY A 107 -8.55 35.58 52.08
C GLY A 107 -8.47 36.52 50.87
N SER A 108 -7.36 37.23 50.72
CA SER A 108 -7.09 38.16 49.62
C SER A 108 -6.00 37.63 48.68
N PHE A 109 -5.92 38.18 47.48
CA PHE A 109 -4.85 37.88 46.52
C PHE A 109 -3.46 37.93 47.19
N ALA A 110 -2.65 36.90 46.94
CA ALA A 110 -1.30 36.77 47.49
C ALA A 110 -0.35 36.01 46.55
N ALA A 111 -0.58 36.07 45.23
CA ALA A 111 0.24 35.43 44.19
C ALA A 111 0.56 33.95 44.48
N GLY A 112 -0.46 33.16 44.81
CA GLY A 112 -0.33 31.73 45.08
C GLY A 112 0.05 31.37 46.52
N ALA A 113 0.30 32.34 47.40
CA ALA A 113 0.57 32.05 48.81
C ALA A 113 -0.70 31.57 49.54
N ASP A 114 -0.61 30.41 50.19
CA ASP A 114 -1.70 29.77 50.94
C ASP A 114 -1.99 30.53 52.26
N THR A 115 -3.05 31.32 52.23
CA THR A 115 -3.61 32.04 53.39
C THR A 115 -5.12 31.81 53.46
N VAL A 116 -5.54 30.56 53.20
CA VAL A 116 -6.95 30.16 53.18
C VAL A 116 -7.30 29.42 54.47
N THR A 117 -8.48 29.70 55.01
CA THR A 117 -9.02 29.00 56.18
C THR A 117 -9.97 27.89 55.72
N GLY A 118 -9.51 26.65 55.70
CA GLY A 118 -10.29 25.48 55.29
C GLY A 118 -9.55 24.18 55.52
N THR A 119 -10.12 23.05 55.10
CA THR A 119 -9.44 21.74 55.12
C THR A 119 -8.77 21.51 53.77
N PRO A 120 -7.45 21.74 53.61
CA PRO A 120 -6.78 21.60 52.33
C PRO A 120 -6.73 20.14 51.90
N LEU A 121 -6.85 19.90 50.60
CA LEU A 121 -6.63 18.61 49.96
C LEU A 121 -5.26 18.60 49.29
N PRO A 122 -4.50 17.50 49.38
CA PRO A 122 -3.22 17.39 48.69
C PRO A 122 -3.42 17.36 47.18
N PHE A 123 -2.56 18.06 46.46
CA PHE A 123 -2.52 18.12 45.00
C PHE A 123 -1.11 18.54 44.55
N GLN A 124 -0.76 18.25 43.30
CA GLN A 124 0.46 18.74 42.70
C GLN A 124 0.17 20.09 42.04
N ASP A 125 0.81 21.15 42.54
CA ASP A 125 0.58 22.52 42.08
C ASP A 125 1.32 22.80 40.74
N PRO A 126 0.59 22.99 39.62
CA PRO A 126 1.20 23.31 38.33
C PRO A 126 1.79 24.72 38.28
N SER A 127 1.48 25.58 39.26
CA SER A 127 2.00 26.93 39.42
C SER A 127 3.12 27.07 40.46
N ALA A 128 3.61 25.95 41.02
CA ALA A 128 4.64 25.95 42.06
C ALA A 128 5.97 26.58 41.60
N ALA A 129 6.29 26.46 40.31
CA ALA A 129 7.50 27.05 39.71
C ALA A 129 7.31 28.52 39.28
N GLY A 130 6.07 29.02 39.24
CA GLY A 130 5.68 30.35 38.76
C GLY A 130 4.24 30.38 38.23
N PRO A 131 3.64 31.58 38.00
CA PRO A 131 2.28 31.68 37.48
C PRO A 131 2.12 31.00 36.13
N LEU A 132 0.95 30.43 35.89
CA LEU A 132 0.44 30.11 34.57
C LEU A 132 0.19 31.43 33.83
N THR A 133 0.69 31.59 32.62
CA THR A 133 0.61 32.89 31.90
C THR A 133 0.00 32.76 30.50
N ARG A 134 -0.80 33.76 30.12
CA ARG A 134 -1.34 33.92 28.76
C ARG A 134 -1.27 35.37 28.33
N THR A 135 -0.89 35.61 27.08
CA THR A 135 -0.86 36.95 26.51
C THR A 135 -2.13 37.22 25.71
N VAL A 136 -2.75 38.38 25.94
CA VAL A 136 -3.96 38.81 25.20
C VAL A 136 -3.80 40.21 24.64
N THR A 137 -4.36 40.43 23.45
CA THR A 137 -4.41 41.75 22.83
C THR A 137 -5.78 42.38 23.05
N CYS A 138 -5.83 43.31 24.00
CA CYS A 138 -7.04 44.09 24.23
C CYS A 138 -7.27 45.12 23.12
N GLY A 139 -8.50 45.56 22.96
CA GLY A 139 -8.76 46.75 22.14
C GLY A 139 -9.99 47.49 22.60
N ALA A 140 -10.07 48.72 22.16
CA ALA A 140 -11.18 49.61 22.48
C ALA A 140 -12.53 48.99 22.11
N ASN A 141 -13.45 48.88 23.09
CA ASN A 141 -14.80 48.33 22.93
C ASN A 141 -14.85 46.90 22.37
N ARG A 142 -13.82 46.09 22.62
CA ARG A 142 -13.83 44.65 22.32
C ARG A 142 -13.36 43.88 23.54
N ASP A 143 -14.05 42.79 23.83
CA ASP A 143 -13.64 41.89 24.90
C ASP A 143 -12.50 41.00 24.38
N ALA A 144 -11.46 40.86 25.19
CA ALA A 144 -10.44 39.83 25.01
C ALA A 144 -10.76 38.66 25.96
N ILE A 145 -10.41 37.44 25.58
CA ILE A 145 -10.62 36.26 26.42
C ILE A 145 -9.27 35.61 26.67
N ALA A 146 -9.00 35.29 27.94
CA ALA A 146 -7.88 34.46 28.37
C ALA A 146 -8.45 33.19 29.02
N THR A 147 -8.27 32.05 28.36
CA THR A 147 -8.71 30.75 28.89
C THR A 147 -7.49 29.97 29.40
N PHE A 148 -7.66 29.37 30.58
CA PHE A 148 -6.75 28.44 31.21
C PHE A 148 -7.50 27.14 31.50
N ASP A 149 -7.18 26.11 30.72
CA ASP A 149 -7.67 24.76 30.94
C ASP A 149 -6.61 24.00 31.75
N VAL A 150 -6.94 23.71 33.01
CA VAL A 150 -6.00 23.21 34.01
C VAL A 150 -6.53 21.91 34.62
N THR A 151 -5.87 20.79 34.36
CA THR A 151 -6.17 19.53 35.05
C THR A 151 -5.32 19.44 36.32
N LEU A 152 -5.90 19.12 37.48
CA LEU A 152 -5.18 19.09 38.76
C LEU A 152 -4.98 17.67 39.29
N ALA A 153 -3.73 17.24 39.35
CA ALA A 153 -3.28 15.96 39.90
C ALA A 153 -3.43 15.88 41.43
N ARG A 154 -4.06 14.80 41.93
CA ARG A 154 -4.22 14.52 43.38
C ARG A 154 -3.73 13.11 43.73
N PRO A 155 -3.23 12.89 44.97
CA PRO A 155 -2.87 11.55 45.42
C PRO A 155 -4.11 10.68 45.61
N ALA A 156 -4.02 9.43 45.19
CA ALA A 156 -5.05 8.40 45.39
C ALA A 156 -4.57 7.37 46.42
N GLU A 157 -5.46 6.98 47.33
CA GLU A 157 -5.18 5.98 48.38
C GLU A 157 -5.49 4.53 47.93
N GLN A 158 -5.93 4.31 46.69
CA GLN A 158 -6.28 2.99 46.15
C GLN A 158 -5.60 2.73 44.79
N GLY A 159 -4.47 2.04 44.81
CA GLY A 159 -3.72 1.63 43.62
C GLY A 159 -2.56 0.71 43.99
N PHE A 160 -2.16 -0.18 43.09
CA PHE A 160 -1.15 -1.22 43.36
C PHE A 160 0.31 -0.73 43.15
N PHE A 161 0.53 0.53 42.68
CA PHE A 161 1.84 1.22 42.54
C PHE A 161 1.71 2.76 42.70
N ASP A 162 2.82 3.51 42.60
CA ASP A 162 3.30 4.39 43.68
C ASP A 162 3.28 5.91 43.44
N VAL A 163 2.72 6.35 42.30
CA VAL A 163 2.44 7.77 41.99
C VAL A 163 1.01 7.86 41.52
N ALA A 164 0.13 8.43 42.34
CA ALA A 164 -1.27 8.56 42.02
C ALA A 164 -1.60 9.97 41.53
N VAL A 165 -2.03 10.11 40.28
CA VAL A 165 -2.44 11.39 39.68
C VAL A 165 -3.88 11.25 39.20
N SER A 166 -4.71 12.26 39.52
CA SER A 166 -6.09 12.42 39.03
C SER A 166 -6.06 13.15 37.70
N PHE A 167 -6.60 12.52 36.66
CA PHE A 167 -6.78 13.05 35.31
C PHE A 167 -8.26 12.95 34.98
N ASN A 168 -9.11 13.90 35.39
CA ASN A 168 -10.55 13.84 35.07
C ASN A 168 -11.20 12.48 35.46
N ASP A 169 -11.54 12.24 36.73
CA ASP A 169 -11.99 10.93 37.25
C ASP A 169 -11.05 9.70 37.02
N LEU A 170 -9.89 9.82 36.37
CA LEU A 170 -8.93 8.72 36.16
C LEU A 170 -7.77 8.76 37.15
N PHE A 171 -7.46 7.62 37.76
CA PHE A 171 -6.39 7.45 38.75
C PHE A 171 -5.28 6.57 38.17
N CYS A 172 -4.12 7.17 37.93
CA CYS A 172 -2.95 6.45 37.40
C CYS A 172 -1.98 5.97 38.48
N ALA A 173 -1.15 5.00 38.13
CA ALA A 173 -0.05 4.47 38.92
C ALA A 173 1.09 4.09 37.97
N ALA A 174 2.30 4.53 38.29
CA ALA A 174 3.48 4.27 37.47
C ALA A 174 4.71 3.90 38.31
N LYS A 175 5.63 3.14 37.72
CA LYS A 175 6.91 2.77 38.35
C LYS A 175 7.95 2.24 37.34
N LEU A 176 9.19 2.16 37.79
CA LEU A 176 10.24 1.36 37.16
C LEU A 176 11.01 0.62 38.25
N ASP A 177 10.82 -0.69 38.37
CA ASP A 177 11.59 -1.51 39.31
C ASP A 177 12.80 -2.13 38.59
N CYS A 178 14.00 -1.75 39.01
CA CYS A 178 15.23 -2.44 38.60
C CYS A 178 15.52 -3.67 39.44
N CYS A 179 14.94 -3.75 40.63
CA CYS A 179 15.11 -4.86 41.57
C CYS A 179 13.90 -4.92 42.52
N GLN A 180 13.75 -6.02 43.24
CA GLN A 180 12.68 -6.22 44.22
C GLN A 180 13.18 -5.89 45.63
N ALA A 181 12.43 -5.03 46.34
CA ALA A 181 12.76 -4.68 47.72
C ALA A 181 12.64 -5.88 48.67
N LEU A 182 13.62 -6.02 49.57
CA LEU A 182 13.67 -7.08 50.59
C LEU A 182 13.10 -6.61 51.93
N ALA A 183 12.39 -7.51 52.63
CA ALA A 183 11.92 -7.28 53.99
C ALA A 183 13.10 -7.19 54.97
N GLY A 184 13.54 -5.96 55.26
CA GLY A 184 14.74 -5.66 56.07
C GLY A 184 15.68 -4.62 55.46
N GLY A 185 15.38 -4.13 54.25
CA GLY A 185 16.22 -3.18 53.49
C GLY A 185 17.15 -3.89 52.51
N GLY A 186 17.49 -3.21 51.41
CA GLY A 186 18.22 -3.78 50.28
C GLY A 186 17.30 -4.31 49.16
N CYS A 187 17.90 -4.84 48.11
CA CYS A 187 17.22 -5.21 46.88
C CYS A 187 17.80 -6.50 46.28
N GLU A 188 16.98 -7.31 45.61
CA GLU A 188 17.39 -8.49 44.84
C GLU A 188 16.89 -8.44 43.39
N ASP A 189 17.61 -9.07 42.46
CA ASP A 189 17.24 -9.09 41.05
C ASP A 189 15.86 -9.69 40.80
N ILE A 190 15.04 -8.99 40.01
CA ILE A 190 13.79 -9.53 39.50
C ILE A 190 14.13 -10.51 38.36
N THR A 191 13.66 -11.75 38.43
CA THR A 191 13.96 -12.80 37.43
C THR A 191 12.68 -13.34 36.76
N LEU A 192 12.18 -12.61 35.75
CA LEU A 192 10.91 -12.92 35.08
C LEU A 192 11.09 -13.48 33.67
N LEU A 193 11.95 -12.87 32.85
CA LEU A 193 12.18 -13.29 31.45
C LEU A 193 13.25 -14.38 31.37
N HIS A 194 13.20 -15.16 30.27
CA HIS A 194 14.16 -16.22 30.01
C HIS A 194 15.25 -15.70 29.08
N ASP A 195 16.51 -16.01 29.36
CA ASP A 195 17.64 -15.71 28.49
C ASP A 195 17.78 -16.74 27.36
N ALA A 196 18.79 -16.56 26.50
CA ALA A 196 19.07 -17.47 25.38
C ALA A 196 19.40 -18.92 25.80
N THR A 197 19.70 -19.15 27.09
CA THR A 197 19.93 -20.50 27.64
C THR A 197 18.65 -21.14 28.20
N GLY A 198 17.54 -20.41 28.19
CA GLY A 198 16.27 -20.82 28.76
C GLY A 198 16.24 -20.75 30.29
N GLN A 199 17.18 -20.05 30.92
CA GLN A 199 17.16 -19.77 32.37
C GLN A 199 16.51 -18.41 32.62
N ARG A 200 15.88 -18.25 33.80
CA ARG A 200 15.40 -16.94 34.22
C ARG A 200 16.58 -16.03 34.54
N ALA A 201 16.52 -14.78 34.09
CA ALA A 201 17.60 -13.80 34.26
C ALA A 201 17.07 -12.43 34.69
N THR A 202 17.97 -11.52 35.07
CA THR A 202 17.67 -10.18 35.57
C THR A 202 16.74 -9.43 34.60
N THR A 203 15.66 -8.88 35.14
CA THR A 203 14.56 -8.27 34.40
C THR A 203 14.15 -6.97 35.09
N TYR A 204 14.15 -5.85 34.38
CA TYR A 204 13.56 -4.61 34.89
C TYR A 204 12.10 -4.51 34.48
N VAL A 205 11.26 -3.89 35.30
CA VAL A 205 9.81 -3.83 35.08
C VAL A 205 9.33 -2.38 35.11
N LEU A 206 8.93 -1.87 33.95
CA LEU A 206 8.14 -0.64 33.85
C LEU A 206 6.67 -1.01 33.99
N GLY A 207 5.97 -0.32 34.89
CA GLY A 207 4.53 -0.46 35.06
C GLY A 207 3.83 0.87 34.89
N PHE A 208 2.74 0.87 34.14
CA PHE A 208 1.83 2.00 34.02
C PHE A 208 0.39 1.49 34.01
N ALA A 209 -0.48 2.01 34.88
CA ALA A 209 -1.87 1.60 34.92
C ALA A 209 -2.76 2.73 35.38
N CYS A 210 -3.92 2.88 34.78
CA CYS A 210 -4.91 3.87 35.19
C CYS A 210 -6.28 3.24 35.34
N THR A 211 -7.07 3.73 36.29
CA THR A 211 -8.43 3.26 36.55
C THR A 211 -9.38 4.44 36.63
N PRO A 212 -10.55 4.40 35.99
CA PRO A 212 -11.56 5.42 36.21
C PRO A 212 -12.19 5.29 37.61
N GLY A 213 -12.81 6.38 38.07
CA GLY A 213 -13.69 6.42 39.24
C GLY A 213 -14.91 5.53 39.07
N ALA A 214 -15.78 5.48 40.09
CA ALA A 214 -16.95 4.58 40.12
C ALA A 214 -18.10 5.00 39.17
N ASP A 215 -17.77 5.75 38.13
CA ASP A 215 -18.70 6.44 37.25
C ASP A 215 -18.99 5.67 35.98
N VAL A 216 -20.24 5.79 35.53
CA VAL A 216 -20.71 5.14 34.32
C VAL A 216 -20.42 6.04 33.12
N GLY A 217 -19.52 5.63 32.24
CA GLY A 217 -19.32 6.29 30.94
C GLY A 217 -17.88 6.61 30.55
N VAL A 218 -16.91 6.46 31.45
CA VAL A 218 -15.49 6.77 31.17
C VAL A 218 -14.83 5.67 30.32
N ASP A 219 -14.05 6.10 29.32
CA ASP A 219 -13.30 5.26 28.39
C ASP A 219 -11.78 5.52 28.49
N PRO A 220 -11.11 4.91 29.49
CA PRO A 220 -9.71 5.17 29.78
C PRO A 220 -8.79 4.73 28.65
N VAL A 221 -8.04 5.66 28.05
CA VAL A 221 -7.00 5.35 27.06
C VAL A 221 -5.64 5.78 27.59
N LEU A 222 -4.72 4.82 27.70
CA LEU A 222 -3.33 5.08 28.03
C LEU A 222 -2.57 5.50 26.79
N TYR A 223 -1.76 6.55 26.92
CA TYR A 223 -0.81 6.99 25.91
C TYR A 223 0.61 6.90 26.46
N LEU A 224 1.55 6.38 25.67
CA LEU A 224 2.92 6.09 26.10
C LEU A 224 3.91 6.40 24.99
N ASP A 225 5.07 6.95 25.34
CA ASP A 225 6.21 7.08 24.44
C ASP A 225 6.90 5.73 24.20
N HIS A 226 7.69 5.66 23.13
CA HIS A 226 8.68 4.61 23.02
C HIS A 226 9.65 4.66 24.21
N LEU A 227 10.05 3.49 24.72
CA LEU A 227 11.06 3.41 25.78
C LEU A 227 12.43 3.62 25.15
N ALA A 228 13.03 4.77 25.39
CA ALA A 228 14.26 5.21 24.77
C ALA A 228 15.46 5.02 25.70
N PHE A 229 16.52 4.37 25.21
CA PHE A 229 17.75 4.09 25.94
C PHE A 229 18.91 4.82 25.27
N ASP A 230 19.63 5.62 26.05
CA ASP A 230 20.94 6.17 25.69
C ASP A 230 22.00 5.50 26.55
N CYS A 231 22.86 4.70 25.92
CA CYS A 231 23.91 3.92 26.54
C CYS A 231 25.32 4.37 26.12
N SER A 232 25.42 5.14 25.04
CA SER A 232 26.67 5.62 24.47
C SER A 232 27.10 6.97 25.04
N ALA A 233 26.15 7.84 25.39
CA ALA A 233 26.39 9.16 25.96
C ALA A 233 25.29 9.62 26.95
N PRO A 234 24.95 8.80 27.96
CA PRO A 234 23.80 9.05 28.84
C PRO A 234 23.90 10.42 29.53
N ASN A 235 22.86 11.24 29.38
CA ASN A 235 22.77 12.54 30.03
C ASN A 235 21.36 12.83 30.55
N GLY A 236 21.27 13.68 31.58
CA GLY A 236 19.99 14.19 32.10
C GLY A 236 19.51 15.47 31.42
N GLY A 237 20.18 15.92 30.36
CA GLY A 237 19.93 17.20 29.68
C GLY A 237 18.93 17.08 28.54
N THR A 238 18.81 18.15 27.75
CA THR A 238 17.97 18.20 26.54
C THR A 238 18.66 17.58 25.31
N ASP A 239 19.92 17.19 25.41
CA ASP A 239 20.77 16.61 24.37
C ASP A 239 20.76 15.06 24.37
N PHE A 240 19.74 14.45 24.98
CA PHE A 240 19.53 13.00 24.99
C PHE A 240 19.24 12.46 23.59
N VAL A 241 19.99 11.42 23.19
CA VAL A 241 19.81 10.75 21.89
C VAL A 241 19.73 9.25 22.14
N ALA A 242 18.59 8.64 21.79
CA ALA A 242 18.39 7.22 22.00
C ALA A 242 19.28 6.38 21.07
N ASP A 243 20.06 5.46 21.63
CA ASP A 243 20.74 4.39 20.89
C ASP A 243 19.76 3.27 20.52
N VAL A 244 18.75 3.04 21.37
CA VAL A 244 17.73 2.00 21.21
C VAL A 244 16.38 2.60 21.61
N ALA A 245 15.33 2.38 20.82
CA ALA A 245 13.97 2.70 21.21
C ALA A 245 13.05 1.48 21.03
N ILE A 246 12.25 1.18 22.05
CA ILE A 246 11.29 0.07 22.06
C ILE A 246 9.89 0.63 21.83
N ASP A 247 9.19 0.11 20.83
CA ASP A 247 7.75 0.31 20.67
C ASP A 247 6.98 -0.67 21.57
N PRO A 248 6.28 -0.18 22.61
CA PRO A 248 5.54 -1.03 23.53
C PRO A 248 4.19 -1.52 22.97
N SER A 249 3.81 -1.16 21.73
CA SER A 249 2.55 -1.56 21.06
C SER A 249 2.57 -2.96 20.45
N GLY A 250 3.73 -3.62 20.37
CA GLY A 250 3.85 -5.02 19.93
C GLY A 250 2.92 -5.98 20.68
N GLY A 251 2.55 -7.11 20.06
CA GLY A 251 1.56 -8.05 20.63
C GLY A 251 1.88 -8.53 22.06
N PRO A 252 0.89 -8.93 22.88
CA PRO A 252 1.16 -9.32 24.27
C PRO A 252 2.09 -10.55 24.35
N GLY A 253 3.00 -10.54 25.33
CA GLY A 253 3.99 -11.58 25.56
C GLY A 253 5.41 -11.17 25.17
N ASN A 254 6.28 -12.16 24.96
CA ASN A 254 7.65 -11.93 24.53
C ASN A 254 7.68 -11.51 23.06
N LEU A 255 8.24 -10.34 22.78
CA LEU A 255 8.19 -9.73 21.45
C LEU A 255 9.28 -10.28 20.50
N CYS A 256 10.39 -10.76 21.07
CA CYS A 256 11.58 -11.13 20.33
C CYS A 256 12.15 -12.47 20.86
N GLU A 257 12.95 -13.15 20.05
CA GLU A 257 13.72 -14.31 20.49
C GLU A 257 14.78 -13.90 21.52
N ALA A 258 14.90 -14.69 22.59
CA ALA A 258 15.85 -14.44 23.67
C ALA A 258 17.29 -14.37 23.15
N GLY A 259 17.96 -13.24 23.34
CA GLY A 259 19.35 -13.00 22.96
C GLY A 259 19.58 -12.70 21.48
N ALA A 260 18.51 -12.49 20.69
CA ALA A 260 18.58 -12.15 19.27
C ALA A 260 17.69 -10.93 18.92
N LEU A 261 17.74 -9.87 19.73
CA LEU A 261 16.95 -8.66 19.54
C LEU A 261 17.30 -7.93 18.24
N ALA A 262 18.50 -8.13 17.70
CA ALA A 262 18.87 -7.55 16.40
C ALA A 262 17.97 -7.99 15.24
N SER A 263 17.29 -9.14 15.37
CA SER A 263 16.34 -9.67 14.38
C SER A 263 14.91 -9.11 14.52
N CYS A 264 14.64 -8.34 15.58
CA CYS A 264 13.30 -7.96 16.00
C CYS A 264 12.86 -6.61 15.41
N GLN A 265 12.77 -6.53 14.08
CA GLN A 265 12.49 -5.27 13.37
C GLN A 265 11.10 -4.68 13.60
N ALA A 266 10.16 -5.47 14.14
CA ALA A 266 8.76 -5.06 14.28
C ALA A 266 8.48 -4.12 15.47
N VAL A 267 9.40 -4.00 16.45
CA VAL A 267 9.13 -3.29 17.73
C VAL A 267 10.35 -2.52 18.28
N LEU A 268 11.44 -2.43 17.50
CA LEU A 268 12.73 -1.91 17.96
C LEU A 268 13.44 -1.11 16.87
N THR A 269 13.99 0.05 17.24
CA THR A 269 15.03 0.76 16.49
C THR A 269 16.40 0.58 17.17
N GLY A 270 17.50 0.77 16.44
CA GLY A 270 18.84 0.64 17.04
C GLY A 270 19.28 -0.82 17.28
N GLN A 271 18.78 -1.76 16.48
CA GLN A 271 18.95 -3.21 16.62
C GLN A 271 20.41 -3.67 16.85
N GLY A 272 21.38 -3.01 16.21
CA GLY A 272 22.80 -3.33 16.36
C GLY A 272 23.39 -3.00 17.74
N ALA A 273 22.75 -2.11 18.50
CA ALA A 273 23.14 -1.76 19.87
C ALA A 273 22.33 -2.53 20.93
N ALA A 274 21.07 -2.87 20.63
CA ALA A 274 20.14 -3.50 21.57
C ALA A 274 20.65 -4.83 22.18
N ASP A 275 21.25 -5.71 21.38
CA ASP A 275 21.79 -7.00 21.86
C ASP A 275 22.96 -6.85 22.86
N GLY A 276 23.60 -5.68 22.90
CA GLY A 276 24.65 -5.38 23.88
C GLY A 276 24.12 -5.12 25.29
N TYR A 277 22.88 -4.67 25.42
CA TYR A 277 22.31 -4.18 26.68
C TYR A 277 21.07 -4.95 27.13
N LEU A 278 20.32 -5.53 26.19
CA LEU A 278 19.09 -6.27 26.41
C LEU A 278 19.25 -7.71 25.90
N TYR A 279 18.50 -8.64 26.48
CA TYR A 279 18.37 -10.01 25.99
C TYR A 279 16.93 -10.40 25.65
N GLN A 280 15.90 -9.72 26.16
CA GLN A 280 14.51 -10.00 25.80
C GLN A 280 13.60 -8.81 26.14
N ILE A 281 12.46 -8.70 25.47
CA ILE A 281 11.40 -7.71 25.78
C ILE A 281 10.07 -8.44 25.88
N GLY A 282 9.33 -8.20 26.95
CA GLY A 282 7.97 -8.69 27.13
C GLY A 282 7.00 -7.54 27.36
N VAL A 283 5.89 -7.50 26.62
CA VAL A 283 4.82 -6.52 26.82
C VAL A 283 3.59 -7.21 27.39
N TYR A 284 3.06 -6.68 28.49
CA TYR A 284 1.87 -7.17 29.16
C TYR A 284 0.90 -6.02 29.34
N ARG A 285 -0.13 -5.96 28.51
CA ARG A 285 -1.19 -4.96 28.58
C ARG A 285 -2.55 -5.62 28.65
N GLY A 286 -3.52 -4.92 29.23
CA GLY A 286 -4.87 -5.43 29.37
C GLY A 286 -5.82 -4.44 30.02
N VAL A 287 -7.10 -4.80 29.97
CA VAL A 287 -8.16 -4.19 30.79
C VAL A 287 -8.52 -5.18 31.89
N GLU A 288 -8.49 -4.74 33.13
CA GLU A 288 -8.78 -5.58 34.31
C GLU A 288 -10.25 -6.00 34.32
N LEU A 289 -10.49 -7.30 34.58
CA LEU A 289 -11.84 -7.88 34.63
C LEU A 289 -12.48 -7.79 36.02
N LEU A 290 -11.78 -7.23 37.01
CA LEU A 290 -12.28 -7.11 38.38
C LEU A 290 -13.33 -6.01 38.47
N THR A 291 -14.23 -6.17 39.42
CA THR A 291 -15.28 -5.20 39.72
C THR A 291 -15.03 -4.54 41.07
N SER A 292 -15.24 -3.23 41.17
CA SER A 292 -15.32 -2.49 42.44
C SER A 292 -16.78 -2.19 42.75
N GLY A 293 -17.28 -2.63 43.90
CA GLY A 293 -18.69 -2.40 44.29
C GLY A 293 -19.76 -3.02 43.36
N GLY A 294 -19.39 -3.99 42.50
CA GLY A 294 -20.29 -4.61 41.52
C GLY A 294 -20.30 -3.95 40.13
N VAL A 295 -19.50 -2.89 39.94
CA VAL A 295 -19.26 -2.21 38.65
C VAL A 295 -17.86 -2.58 38.15
N SER A 296 -17.67 -2.69 36.83
CA SER A 296 -16.35 -2.94 36.23
C SER A 296 -15.36 -1.89 36.70
N ALA A 297 -14.19 -2.29 37.20
CA ALA A 297 -13.16 -1.34 37.59
C ALA A 297 -12.55 -0.61 36.39
N GLN A 298 -12.71 -1.16 35.16
CA GLN A 298 -12.21 -0.59 33.90
C GLN A 298 -10.73 -0.18 33.93
N LYS A 299 -9.93 -0.74 34.84
CA LYS A 299 -8.51 -0.44 34.95
C LYS A 299 -7.78 -0.90 33.70
N VAL A 300 -7.07 0.00 33.05
CA VAL A 300 -6.20 -0.29 31.91
C VAL A 300 -4.76 -0.30 32.42
N TYR A 301 -3.98 -1.27 31.99
CA TYR A 301 -2.56 -1.33 32.35
C TYR A 301 -1.69 -1.66 31.13
N TRP A 302 -0.46 -1.16 31.21
CA TRP A 302 0.60 -1.34 30.24
C TRP A 302 1.92 -1.56 30.99
N ASN A 303 2.36 -2.82 31.04
CA ASN A 303 3.60 -3.20 31.70
C ASN A 303 4.61 -3.68 30.64
N VAL A 304 5.86 -3.27 30.81
CA VAL A 304 6.98 -3.68 29.95
C VAL A 304 8.04 -4.34 30.82
N ALA A 305 8.31 -5.61 30.55
CA ALA A 305 9.41 -6.36 31.14
C ALA A 305 10.63 -6.29 30.21
N LEU A 306 11.75 -5.85 30.75
CA LEU A 306 13.00 -5.63 30.04
C LEU A 306 14.04 -6.62 30.55
N GLY A 307 14.40 -7.61 29.73
CA GLY A 307 15.47 -8.53 30.06
C GLY A 307 16.81 -7.83 29.81
N VAL A 308 17.55 -7.52 30.87
CA VAL A 308 18.76 -6.69 30.80
C VAL A 308 20.04 -7.49 30.92
N ARG A 309 21.13 -6.99 30.32
CA ARG A 309 22.47 -7.59 30.41
C ARG A 309 23.33 -6.82 31.37
N GLU A 310 23.68 -7.44 32.49
CA GLU A 310 24.65 -6.88 33.42
C GLU A 310 26.09 -7.28 33.06
N PRO A 311 27.09 -6.41 33.30
CA PRO A 311 26.96 -5.05 33.85
C PRO A 311 26.65 -3.98 32.77
N ALA A 312 26.46 -4.36 31.51
CA ALA A 312 26.39 -3.44 30.38
C ALA A 312 25.25 -2.42 30.49
N ILE A 313 24.07 -2.83 30.99
CA ILE A 313 22.90 -1.95 31.16
C ILE A 313 23.16 -0.77 32.12
N ALA A 314 24.14 -0.89 33.03
CA ALA A 314 24.47 0.17 33.98
C ALA A 314 25.08 1.43 33.31
N ALA A 315 25.46 1.33 32.03
CA ALA A 315 25.88 2.47 31.23
C ALA A 315 24.70 3.24 30.62
N CYS A 316 23.46 2.77 30.77
CA CYS A 316 22.31 3.32 30.08
C CYS A 316 21.48 4.27 30.96
N ARG A 317 20.80 5.21 30.30
CA ARG A 317 19.70 6.00 30.87
C ARG A 317 18.43 5.74 30.05
N LEU A 318 17.32 5.49 30.74
CA LEU A 318 16.00 5.27 30.14
C LEU A 318 15.16 6.54 30.22
N ARG A 319 14.54 6.92 29.10
CA ARG A 319 13.49 7.95 29.04
C ARG A 319 12.22 7.42 28.40
N ALA A 320 11.10 7.73 29.04
CA ALA A 320 9.76 7.56 28.50
C ALA A 320 8.82 8.54 29.19
N ALA A 321 7.66 8.78 28.61
CA ALA A 321 6.57 9.48 29.27
C ALA A 321 5.24 8.83 28.89
N GLY A 322 4.25 8.96 29.75
CA GLY A 322 2.91 8.45 29.49
C GLY A 322 1.85 9.28 30.18
N THR A 323 0.67 9.31 29.58
CA THR A 323 -0.50 9.97 30.13
C THR A 323 -1.75 9.11 29.92
N VAL A 324 -2.88 9.57 30.45
CA VAL A 324 -4.18 8.97 30.23
C VAL A 324 -5.18 10.05 29.84
N ASP A 325 -6.23 9.62 29.16
CA ASP A 325 -7.31 10.43 28.63
C ASP A 325 -8.61 9.62 28.72
N ASP A 326 -9.73 10.31 28.85
CA ASP A 326 -11.06 9.73 28.62
C ASP A 326 -11.44 9.97 27.16
N ALA A 327 -11.29 8.94 26.32
CA ALA A 327 -11.59 9.08 24.89
C ALA A 327 -13.08 9.38 24.58
N GLY A 328 -13.95 9.37 25.59
CA GLY A 328 -15.33 9.83 25.50
C GLY A 328 -15.54 11.33 25.71
N ASP A 329 -14.51 12.07 26.13
CA ASP A 329 -14.56 13.50 26.50
C ASP A 329 -13.50 14.31 25.73
N ASP A 330 -13.96 15.14 24.80
CA ASP A 330 -13.09 16.02 24.00
C ASP A 330 -12.82 17.39 24.70
N GLU A 331 -13.33 17.64 25.91
CA GLU A 331 -13.22 18.95 26.57
C GLU A 331 -11.95 19.13 27.42
N ASP A 332 -11.14 18.08 27.61
CA ASP A 332 -9.96 18.08 28.49
C ASP A 332 -8.65 18.58 27.83
N GLY A 333 -8.69 18.85 26.53
CA GLY A 333 -7.56 19.35 25.75
C GLY A 333 -6.52 18.28 25.36
N VAL A 334 -6.83 17.00 25.57
CA VAL A 334 -6.06 15.86 25.09
C VAL A 334 -6.83 15.20 23.94
N HIS A 335 -6.19 15.11 22.78
CA HIS A 335 -6.81 14.47 21.62
C HIS A 335 -5.85 13.50 20.97
N ASP A 336 -6.25 12.25 20.86
CA ASP A 336 -5.48 11.20 20.19
C ASP A 336 -4.01 11.17 20.65
N GLY A 337 -3.80 11.21 21.96
CA GLY A 337 -2.46 11.19 22.55
C GLY A 337 -1.65 12.46 22.35
N THR A 338 -2.29 13.59 22.03
CA THR A 338 -1.64 14.91 21.99
C THR A 338 -2.29 15.84 23.01
N ILE A 339 -1.50 16.31 23.97
CA ILE A 339 -1.87 17.42 24.85
C ILE A 339 -1.69 18.70 24.03
N GLY A 340 -2.76 19.47 23.84
CA GLY A 340 -2.75 20.67 23.01
C GLY A 340 -1.84 21.80 23.54
N ALA A 341 -1.36 22.65 22.64
CA ALA A 341 -0.49 23.78 22.98
C ALA A 341 -1.06 24.69 24.08
N GLY A 342 -0.29 24.84 25.15
CA GLY A 342 -0.63 25.63 26.32
C GLY A 342 -1.78 25.08 27.18
N VAL A 343 -2.26 23.86 26.92
CA VAL A 343 -3.08 23.10 27.87
C VAL A 343 -2.17 22.68 29.03
N VAL A 344 -2.63 22.86 30.27
CA VAL A 344 -1.87 22.45 31.47
C VAL A 344 -2.40 21.09 31.91
N TYR A 345 -1.74 20.03 31.44
CA TYR A 345 -2.16 18.65 31.65
C TYR A 345 -1.00 17.83 32.25
N PRO A 346 -1.25 16.93 33.23
CA PRO A 346 -0.18 16.13 33.80
C PRO A 346 0.29 15.02 32.84
N TYR A 347 1.44 14.44 33.12
CA TYR A 347 1.88 13.17 32.57
C TYR A 347 2.93 12.56 33.49
N VAL A 348 3.12 11.25 33.41
CA VAL A 348 4.22 10.57 34.09
C VAL A 348 5.44 10.62 33.21
N GLN A 349 6.58 11.00 33.78
CA GLN A 349 7.89 10.91 33.17
C GLN A 349 8.74 9.87 33.89
N TRP A 350 9.34 8.97 33.10
CA TRP A 350 10.46 8.13 33.51
C TRP A 350 11.75 8.76 32.97
N ASP A 351 12.67 9.15 33.84
CA ASP A 351 14.01 9.61 33.45
C ASP A 351 15.06 9.01 34.40
N VAL A 352 15.50 7.78 34.09
CA VAL A 352 16.18 6.91 35.06
C VAL A 352 17.57 6.53 34.60
N ALA A 353 18.58 6.83 35.41
CA ALA A 353 19.91 6.23 35.25
C ALA A 353 19.85 4.77 35.69
N LEU A 354 20.20 3.83 34.80
CA LEU A 354 20.09 2.39 35.05
C LEU A 354 21.32 1.80 35.77
N ASP A 355 22.12 2.65 36.41
CA ASP A 355 23.28 2.27 37.19
C ASP A 355 22.87 1.73 38.58
N ALA A 356 23.82 1.63 39.51
CA ALA A 356 23.56 1.15 40.86
C ALA A 356 22.54 1.98 41.66
N SER A 357 22.20 3.20 41.21
CA SER A 357 21.14 4.02 41.81
C SER A 357 19.74 3.57 41.43
N CYS A 358 19.56 2.79 40.35
CA CYS A 358 18.27 2.22 40.02
C CYS A 358 17.94 1.09 40.99
N GLN A 359 16.86 1.27 41.77
CA GLN A 359 16.43 0.32 42.79
C GLN A 359 14.95 -0.06 42.58
N SER A 360 14.31 -0.65 43.59
CA SER A 360 12.85 -0.71 43.65
C SER A 360 12.31 0.71 43.80
N GLU A 361 11.33 1.09 42.99
CA GLU A 361 10.70 2.41 43.11
C GLU A 361 9.93 2.49 44.43
N ALA A 362 9.98 3.64 45.11
CA ALA A 362 9.32 3.86 46.39
C ALA A 362 8.09 4.76 46.24
N LEU A 363 6.99 4.40 46.92
CA LEU A 363 5.79 5.21 47.16
C LEU A 363 6.11 6.69 47.43
N GLY A 364 5.83 7.57 46.46
CA GLY A 364 6.09 9.00 46.58
C GLY A 364 5.23 9.82 45.62
N PHE A 365 4.33 10.64 46.17
CA PHE A 365 3.49 11.55 45.38
C PHE A 365 4.21 12.87 45.03
N ASP A 366 5.16 13.32 45.86
CA ASP A 366 5.83 14.61 45.74
C ASP A 366 7.36 14.48 45.57
N GLY A 367 7.94 15.27 44.65
CA GLY A 367 9.39 15.52 44.56
C GLY A 367 10.07 14.99 43.28
N PRO A 368 11.30 15.45 42.98
CA PRO A 368 12.06 14.99 41.82
C PRO A 368 12.57 13.56 42.05
N GLY A 369 11.85 12.58 41.49
CA GLY A 369 12.21 11.16 41.47
C GLY A 369 12.56 10.67 40.06
N PRO A 370 13.12 9.45 39.93
CA PRO A 370 13.36 8.80 38.64
C PRO A 370 12.05 8.54 37.86
N VAL A 371 10.94 8.33 38.58
CA VAL A 371 9.58 8.36 38.04
C VAL A 371 8.84 9.51 38.72
N ALA A 372 8.30 10.45 37.95
CA ALA A 372 7.66 11.64 38.50
C ALA A 372 6.45 12.07 37.66
N ALA A 373 5.46 12.66 38.32
CA ALA A 373 4.40 13.40 37.65
C ALA A 373 4.91 14.80 37.26
N VAL A 374 4.66 15.22 36.02
CA VAL A 374 5.10 16.49 35.44
C VAL A 374 3.92 17.12 34.68
N TYR A 375 3.95 18.42 34.46
CA TYR A 375 2.91 19.14 33.72
C TYR A 375 3.46 19.76 32.44
N THR A 376 2.60 19.86 31.41
CA THR A 376 2.77 20.84 30.33
C THR A 376 2.45 22.24 30.84
N GLY A 377 3.15 23.25 30.33
CA GLY A 377 2.97 24.65 30.68
C GLY A 377 2.16 25.44 29.66
N THR A 378 1.63 26.60 30.06
CA THR A 378 0.82 27.47 29.18
C THR A 378 1.58 28.09 28.00
N GLY A 379 2.91 28.07 28.05
CA GLY A 379 3.81 28.51 26.98
C GLY A 379 4.37 27.39 26.11
N ASP A 380 4.03 26.13 26.43
CA ASP A 380 4.52 24.97 25.70
C ASP A 380 3.72 24.77 24.40
N GLY A 381 4.39 24.22 23.38
CA GLY A 381 3.72 23.71 22.18
C GLY A 381 3.00 22.39 22.46
N ASP A 382 2.43 21.78 21.41
CA ASP A 382 1.79 20.48 21.51
C ASP A 382 2.76 19.41 22.08
N ARG A 383 2.24 18.56 22.97
CA ARG A 383 2.97 17.40 23.50
C ARG A 383 2.27 16.12 23.06
N ALA A 384 2.82 15.48 22.04
CA ALA A 384 2.34 14.20 21.51
C ALA A 384 3.06 13.01 22.14
N PHE A 385 2.33 11.94 22.45
CA PHE A 385 2.86 10.63 22.82
C PHE A 385 3.04 9.74 21.58
N SER A 386 3.74 8.61 21.72
CA SER A 386 4.08 7.77 20.57
C SER A 386 3.02 6.71 20.21
N VAL A 387 2.42 6.07 21.22
CA VAL A 387 1.41 5.01 21.06
C VAL A 387 0.26 5.11 22.06
N GLY A 388 -0.90 4.53 21.74
CA GLY A 388 -2.09 4.50 22.61
C GLY A 388 -2.74 3.13 22.73
N TYR A 389 -3.44 2.87 23.85
CA TYR A 389 -4.18 1.64 24.13
C TYR A 389 -5.27 1.85 25.19
N GLY A 390 -6.47 1.33 24.94
CA GLY A 390 -7.60 1.35 25.88
C GLY A 390 -8.75 0.44 25.46
N PRO A 391 -9.90 0.47 26.15
CA PRO A 391 -11.08 -0.32 25.80
C PRO A 391 -11.61 -0.04 24.39
N SER A 392 -11.64 1.22 23.96
CA SER A 392 -12.01 1.61 22.60
C SER A 392 -10.85 1.71 21.62
N LYS A 393 -9.60 1.81 22.12
CA LYS A 393 -8.42 2.06 21.30
C LYS A 393 -7.52 0.82 21.20
N PRO A 394 -7.38 0.19 20.01
CA PRO A 394 -6.40 -0.87 19.83
C PRO A 394 -4.97 -0.33 20.01
N PRO A 395 -4.03 -1.16 20.46
CA PRO A 395 -2.64 -0.74 20.68
C PRO A 395 -1.97 -0.34 19.34
N GLY A 396 -1.43 0.88 19.27
CA GLY A 396 -0.74 1.36 18.07
C GLY A 396 -0.36 2.85 18.12
N GLY A 397 0.42 3.33 17.14
CA GLY A 397 0.87 4.72 17.04
C GLY A 397 -0.19 5.71 16.53
N PHE A 398 0.07 7.00 16.71
CA PHE A 398 -0.81 8.10 16.26
C PHE A 398 -0.31 8.71 14.97
N CYS A 399 -1.15 8.79 13.95
CA CYS A 399 -0.86 9.57 12.76
C CYS A 399 -1.67 10.84 12.88
N GLY A 400 -1.05 11.93 13.35
CA GLY A 400 -1.67 13.24 13.36
C GLY A 400 -2.16 13.61 11.95
N ALA A 401 -3.35 14.23 11.88
CA ALA A 401 -4.20 14.32 10.69
C ALA A 401 -4.30 12.95 9.99
N GLY A 402 -5.35 12.20 10.37
CA GLY A 402 -5.55 10.81 9.99
C GLY A 402 -5.24 10.51 8.52
N CYS A 403 -4.74 9.31 8.26
CA CYS A 403 -4.31 8.92 6.92
C CYS A 403 -5.46 9.02 5.90
N ASP A 404 -5.29 9.87 4.91
CA ASP A 404 -6.27 10.12 3.86
C ASP A 404 -6.43 8.88 2.95
N ASN A 405 -7.51 8.88 2.17
CA ASN A 405 -7.73 7.92 1.07
C ASN A 405 -7.59 6.44 1.46
N GLY A 406 -7.89 6.09 2.72
CA GLY A 406 -7.88 4.71 3.23
C GLY A 406 -6.53 4.22 3.76
N GLY A 407 -5.58 5.12 4.05
CA GLY A 407 -4.31 4.77 4.70
C GLY A 407 -4.46 4.23 6.13
N SER A 408 -3.45 3.49 6.59
CA SER A 408 -3.37 2.88 7.93
C SER A 408 -2.14 3.40 8.68
N CYS A 409 -2.28 3.74 9.95
CA CYS A 409 -1.19 4.33 10.73
C CYS A 409 -0.22 3.29 11.31
N VAL A 410 1.08 3.46 11.10
CA VAL A 410 2.14 2.61 11.67
C VAL A 410 3.33 3.48 12.09
N PHE A 411 3.73 3.46 13.37
CA PHE A 411 4.82 4.28 13.94
C PHE A 411 4.70 5.80 13.69
N GLY A 412 3.48 6.34 13.67
CA GLY A 412 3.24 7.75 13.36
C GLY A 412 3.46 8.13 11.90
N GLN A 413 3.51 7.15 11.00
CA GLN A 413 3.56 7.33 9.56
C GLN A 413 2.36 6.64 8.89
N CYS A 414 1.78 7.31 7.90
CA CYS A 414 0.67 6.74 7.15
C CYS A 414 1.16 5.73 6.11
N ARG A 415 0.69 4.49 6.24
CA ARG A 415 0.81 3.44 5.25
C ARG A 415 -0.40 3.51 4.31
N CYS A 416 -0.18 3.97 3.09
CA CYS A 416 -1.26 4.31 2.18
C CYS A 416 -2.00 3.13 1.58
N ALA A 417 -3.28 3.34 1.29
CA ALA A 417 -4.06 2.42 0.46
C ALA A 417 -3.46 2.37 -0.95
N ALA A 418 -3.66 1.23 -1.62
CA ALA A 418 -3.19 1.04 -2.99
C ALA A 418 -3.68 2.19 -3.89
N GLY A 419 -2.73 2.87 -4.53
CA GLY A 419 -3.01 4.03 -5.38
C GLY A 419 -2.74 5.39 -4.74
N TYR A 420 -2.24 5.44 -3.50
CA TYR A 420 -1.92 6.69 -2.79
C TYR A 420 -0.56 6.63 -2.07
N GLY A 421 0.06 7.78 -1.83
CA GLY A 421 1.38 7.98 -1.23
C GLY A 421 1.46 9.36 -0.58
N GLY A 422 2.64 9.80 -0.15
CA GLY A 422 2.77 11.04 0.65
C GLY A 422 2.75 10.77 2.15
N ALA A 423 3.00 11.79 2.96
CA ALA A 423 3.19 11.63 4.41
C ALA A 423 1.89 11.28 5.15
N HIS A 424 0.74 11.62 4.55
CA HIS A 424 -0.62 11.40 5.01
C HIS A 424 -1.49 10.64 3.99
N CYS A 425 -0.90 10.06 2.94
CA CYS A 425 -1.65 9.43 1.83
C CYS A 425 -2.45 10.40 0.95
N GLU A 426 -1.98 11.63 0.91
CA GLU A 426 -2.50 12.77 0.16
C GLU A 426 -2.10 12.77 -1.33
N THR A 427 -1.04 12.04 -1.68
CA THR A 427 -0.50 11.94 -3.05
C THR A 427 -1.13 10.77 -3.79
N LEU A 428 -1.49 10.93 -5.06
CA LEU A 428 -2.02 9.85 -5.89
C LEU A 428 -0.87 9.09 -6.60
N LEU A 429 -0.83 7.75 -6.51
CA LEU A 429 0.18 6.86 -7.12
C LEU A 429 -0.46 5.99 -8.22
N CYS A 430 -0.12 6.20 -9.49
CA CYS A 430 -0.87 5.59 -10.60
C CYS A 430 -0.26 4.31 -11.20
N PRO A 431 -1.13 3.43 -11.72
CA PRO A 431 -1.68 2.29 -10.99
C PRO A 431 -0.59 1.44 -10.30
N LEU A 432 -0.95 0.81 -9.18
CA LEU A 432 -0.09 -0.10 -8.40
C LEU A 432 1.21 0.50 -7.85
N GLU A 433 1.23 1.79 -7.49
CA GLU A 433 2.40 2.41 -6.83
C GLU A 433 3.64 2.58 -7.75
N ILE A 434 3.46 2.62 -9.08
CA ILE A 434 4.56 2.66 -10.05
C ILE A 434 4.93 4.10 -10.45
N PRO A 435 6.17 4.58 -10.22
CA PRO A 435 6.57 5.94 -10.57
C PRO A 435 6.56 6.23 -12.08
N GLY A 436 6.44 7.50 -12.46
CA GLY A 436 6.56 7.96 -13.84
C GLY A 436 5.27 7.84 -14.67
N CYS A 437 4.09 7.77 -14.02
CA CYS A 437 2.82 7.81 -14.74
C CYS A 437 2.58 9.20 -15.34
N ASP A 438 2.48 9.26 -16.66
CA ASP A 438 2.26 10.49 -17.44
C ASP A 438 0.76 10.80 -17.56
N SER A 439 -0.07 9.78 -17.78
CA SER A 439 -1.53 9.87 -17.89
C SER A 439 -2.20 8.53 -17.65
N TRP A 440 -3.41 8.56 -17.09
CA TRP A 440 -4.23 7.40 -16.78
C TRP A 440 -5.72 7.67 -17.08
N ALA A 441 -6.24 7.08 -18.16
CA ALA A 441 -7.66 7.10 -18.49
C ALA A 441 -8.29 5.73 -18.19
N ASP A 442 -9.12 5.68 -17.16
CA ASP A 442 -9.86 4.49 -16.73
C ASP A 442 -11.33 4.62 -17.16
N VAL A 443 -11.66 4.07 -18.33
CA VAL A 443 -13.02 4.14 -18.90
C VAL A 443 -13.99 3.21 -18.16
N GLY A 444 -13.43 2.23 -17.44
CA GLY A 444 -14.19 1.27 -16.65
C GLY A 444 -14.80 1.89 -15.39
N ASP A 445 -14.24 3.00 -14.93
CA ASP A 445 -14.73 3.81 -13.82
C ASP A 445 -15.71 4.89 -14.32
N PRO A 446 -17.03 4.74 -14.13
CA PRO A 446 -18.00 5.70 -14.65
C PRO A 446 -17.86 7.10 -14.05
N ALA A 447 -17.18 7.24 -12.89
CA ALA A 447 -16.96 8.55 -12.27
C ALA A 447 -15.96 9.41 -13.04
N THR A 448 -15.12 8.81 -13.89
CA THR A 448 -14.14 9.51 -14.71
C THR A 448 -14.74 9.96 -16.04
N VAL A 449 -15.87 9.39 -16.44
CA VAL A 449 -16.48 9.63 -17.74
C VAL A 449 -17.53 10.73 -17.65
N SER A 450 -17.34 11.78 -18.44
CA SER A 450 -18.33 12.85 -18.63
C SER A 450 -18.89 12.82 -20.04
N GLY A 451 -20.16 13.22 -20.20
CA GLY A 451 -20.88 13.14 -21.47
C GLY A 451 -21.49 11.78 -21.75
N GLY A 452 -21.74 11.46 -23.03
CA GLY A 452 -22.34 10.20 -23.46
C GLY A 452 -22.52 10.09 -24.98
N GLY A 453 -22.66 8.86 -25.48
CA GLY A 453 -22.73 8.64 -26.93
C GLY A 453 -21.40 8.98 -27.60
N ALA A 454 -21.43 9.73 -28.70
CA ALA A 454 -20.26 10.22 -29.45
C ALA A 454 -19.61 11.50 -28.85
N SER A 455 -20.15 12.03 -27.75
CA SER A 455 -19.65 13.24 -27.08
C SER A 455 -19.32 12.91 -25.64
N TRP A 456 -18.13 12.36 -25.43
CA TRP A 456 -17.62 11.90 -24.15
C TRP A 456 -16.25 12.49 -23.84
N SER A 457 -15.83 12.45 -22.58
CA SER A 457 -14.48 12.76 -22.13
C SER A 457 -14.17 11.91 -20.91
N VAL A 458 -13.01 11.26 -20.89
CA VAL A 458 -12.54 10.47 -19.74
C VAL A 458 -11.46 11.27 -19.03
N ALA A 459 -11.71 11.59 -17.77
CA ALA A 459 -10.82 12.33 -16.91
C ALA A 459 -9.50 11.59 -16.69
N ASP A 460 -8.42 12.35 -16.60
CA ASP A 460 -7.08 11.83 -16.33
C ASP A 460 -6.89 11.61 -14.83
N LYS A 461 -6.78 10.34 -14.42
CA LYS A 461 -6.53 9.93 -13.02
C LYS A 461 -5.07 10.08 -12.61
N SER A 462 -4.16 10.54 -13.46
CA SER A 462 -2.78 10.82 -13.01
C SER A 462 -2.59 12.19 -12.35
N GLY A 463 -3.64 13.03 -12.31
CA GLY A 463 -3.55 14.40 -11.77
C GLY A 463 -2.87 15.38 -12.72
N HIS A 464 -2.74 15.01 -13.99
CA HIS A 464 -1.99 15.73 -15.01
C HIS A 464 -2.86 16.48 -16.04
N ASP A 465 -4.19 16.41 -15.88
CA ASP A 465 -5.20 17.07 -16.72
C ASP A 465 -5.04 16.77 -18.23
N ASN A 466 -4.78 15.51 -18.57
CA ASN A 466 -4.68 15.06 -19.96
C ASN A 466 -5.82 14.09 -20.34
N PRO A 467 -7.07 14.57 -20.41
CA PRO A 467 -8.25 13.72 -20.62
C PRO A 467 -8.22 13.00 -21.97
N PHE A 468 -8.80 11.81 -22.02
CA PHE A 468 -9.02 11.05 -23.25
C PHE A 468 -10.35 11.48 -23.88
N ASN A 469 -10.31 11.91 -25.14
CA ASN A 469 -11.41 12.57 -25.83
C ASN A 469 -11.61 12.06 -27.27
N PRO A 470 -12.83 12.09 -27.80
CA PRO A 470 -13.08 11.83 -29.22
C PRO A 470 -12.54 12.98 -30.08
N VAL A 471 -12.03 12.64 -31.27
CA VAL A 471 -11.55 13.61 -32.27
C VAL A 471 -12.46 13.62 -33.49
N SER A 472 -12.74 12.45 -34.08
CA SER A 472 -13.57 12.31 -35.27
C SER A 472 -14.30 10.97 -35.30
N GLY A 473 -15.28 10.84 -36.20
CA GLY A 473 -15.94 9.57 -36.57
C GLY A 473 -17.08 9.12 -35.68
N GLY A 474 -17.09 9.53 -34.41
CA GLY A 474 -18.20 9.22 -33.52
C GLY A 474 -17.99 8.01 -32.63
N ALA A 475 -16.74 7.67 -32.30
CA ALA A 475 -16.37 6.71 -31.25
C ALA A 475 -17.29 6.91 -30.04
N VAL A 476 -17.87 5.82 -29.53
CA VAL A 476 -18.96 5.88 -28.56
C VAL A 476 -18.52 5.36 -27.21
N TYR A 477 -18.80 6.12 -26.14
CA TYR A 477 -18.73 5.55 -24.80
C TYR A 477 -19.86 4.52 -24.60
N ALA A 478 -19.49 3.27 -24.37
CA ALA A 478 -20.36 2.16 -24.04
C ALA A 478 -20.20 1.80 -22.55
N PRO A 479 -21.19 2.06 -21.67
CA PRO A 479 -21.11 1.76 -20.24
C PRO A 479 -20.92 0.27 -19.91
N THR A 480 -21.26 -0.61 -20.85
CA THR A 480 -21.05 -2.07 -20.77
C THR A 480 -20.37 -2.54 -22.05
N GLY A 481 -19.16 -2.06 -22.28
CA GLY A 481 -18.40 -2.27 -23.52
C GLY A 481 -17.49 -3.49 -23.46
N LEU A 482 -16.49 -3.48 -22.57
CA LEU A 482 -15.46 -4.52 -22.51
C LEU A 482 -15.68 -5.41 -21.28
N ASN A 483 -16.07 -6.67 -21.51
CA ASN A 483 -16.37 -7.64 -20.44
C ASN A 483 -17.34 -7.12 -19.36
N GLY A 484 -18.29 -6.26 -19.75
CA GLY A 484 -19.30 -5.68 -18.87
C GLY A 484 -18.90 -4.37 -18.18
N LEU A 485 -17.65 -3.92 -18.34
CA LEU A 485 -17.17 -2.62 -17.87
C LEU A 485 -17.27 -1.56 -18.96
N GLY A 486 -17.24 -0.29 -18.56
CA GLY A 486 -17.25 0.85 -19.47
C GLY A 486 -16.08 0.80 -20.47
N ALA A 487 -16.33 1.08 -21.74
CA ALA A 487 -15.28 1.15 -22.76
C ALA A 487 -15.65 2.14 -23.86
N ILE A 488 -14.65 2.67 -24.54
CA ILE A 488 -14.82 3.44 -25.78
C ILE A 488 -14.86 2.46 -26.95
N SER A 489 -15.95 2.46 -27.71
CA SER A 489 -16.15 1.63 -28.90
C SER A 489 -15.79 2.41 -30.16
N PHE A 490 -14.99 1.79 -31.02
CA PHE A 490 -14.61 2.23 -32.35
C PHE A 490 -15.24 1.27 -33.35
N ASP A 491 -15.87 1.77 -34.42
CA ASP A 491 -16.69 0.99 -35.35
C ASP A 491 -15.95 0.54 -36.63
N GLY A 492 -14.67 0.88 -36.75
CA GLY A 492 -13.83 0.55 -37.91
C GLY A 492 -14.11 1.36 -39.18
N VAL A 493 -14.84 2.48 -39.10
CA VAL A 493 -15.21 3.31 -40.26
C VAL A 493 -14.45 4.63 -40.33
N ASP A 494 -14.56 5.50 -39.33
CA ASP A 494 -13.89 6.81 -39.32
C ASP A 494 -13.50 7.34 -37.92
N ASP A 495 -13.57 6.46 -36.92
CA ASP A 495 -13.39 6.79 -35.50
C ASP A 495 -11.94 7.10 -35.12
N THR A 496 -11.73 8.25 -34.47
CA THR A 496 -10.46 8.57 -33.82
C THR A 496 -10.65 9.24 -32.46
N ALA A 497 -9.76 8.94 -31.52
CA ALA A 497 -9.70 9.56 -30.19
C ALA A 497 -8.26 9.95 -29.82
N VAL A 498 -8.09 11.00 -29.01
CA VAL A 498 -6.80 11.59 -28.61
C VAL A 498 -6.84 12.04 -27.15
N GLY A 499 -5.67 12.22 -26.56
CA GLY A 499 -5.52 12.57 -25.15
C GLY A 499 -5.24 11.32 -24.31
N ALA A 500 -4.64 11.51 -23.13
CA ALA A 500 -3.97 10.49 -22.31
C ALA A 500 -2.59 9.98 -22.83
N THR A 501 -1.90 10.76 -23.67
CA THR A 501 -0.43 10.76 -23.77
C THR A 501 0.04 12.21 -23.80
N ARG A 502 0.84 12.70 -22.84
CA ARG A 502 1.38 14.06 -23.00
C ARG A 502 2.39 14.07 -24.14
N GLY A 503 2.45 15.16 -24.89
CA GLY A 503 3.46 15.38 -25.92
C GLY A 503 4.84 15.47 -25.27
N ALA A 504 5.61 14.39 -25.30
CA ALA A 504 6.94 14.39 -24.74
C ALA A 504 7.97 14.82 -25.79
N GLY A 505 8.92 15.67 -25.39
CA GLY A 505 10.05 16.02 -26.25
C GLY A 505 10.80 14.77 -26.74
N ASP A 506 11.45 14.90 -27.89
CA ASP A 506 12.09 13.84 -28.70
C ASP A 506 12.92 12.79 -27.88
N GLY A 507 13.40 13.12 -26.68
CA GLY A 507 14.30 12.32 -25.82
C GLY A 507 13.72 11.16 -25.00
N SER A 508 12.42 11.11 -24.72
CA SER A 508 11.90 10.27 -23.62
C SER A 508 11.70 8.78 -23.98
N ALA A 509 12.01 7.91 -23.02
CA ALA A 509 11.58 6.51 -23.04
C ALA A 509 10.11 6.43 -22.61
N ARG A 510 9.35 5.41 -23.03
CA ARG A 510 7.91 5.37 -22.74
C ARG A 510 7.37 3.95 -22.70
N SER A 511 6.42 3.73 -21.79
CA SER A 511 5.59 2.53 -21.73
C SER A 511 4.13 2.93 -21.86
N ILE A 512 3.40 2.36 -22.81
CA ILE A 512 1.96 2.58 -23.01
C ILE A 512 1.27 1.26 -22.76
N VAL A 513 0.39 1.23 -21.78
CA VAL A 513 -0.39 0.04 -21.41
C VAL A 513 -1.85 0.29 -21.76
N VAL A 514 -2.46 -0.65 -22.48
CA VAL A 514 -3.83 -0.52 -22.98
C VAL A 514 -4.60 -1.80 -22.69
N ALA A 515 -5.73 -1.69 -22.01
CA ALA A 515 -6.73 -2.75 -21.93
C ALA A 515 -7.77 -2.54 -23.05
N MET A 516 -7.92 -3.52 -23.93
CA MET A 516 -8.73 -3.37 -25.14
C MET A 516 -9.31 -4.69 -25.64
N SER A 517 -10.22 -4.63 -26.62
CA SER A 517 -10.59 -5.76 -27.48
C SER A 517 -10.56 -5.35 -28.94
N VAL A 518 -10.47 -6.34 -29.84
CA VAL A 518 -10.65 -6.14 -31.28
C VAL A 518 -11.83 -6.98 -31.72
N ASP A 519 -12.81 -6.33 -32.34
CA ASP A 519 -14.08 -6.95 -32.71
C ASP A 519 -14.05 -7.44 -34.17
N ALA A 520 -13.48 -6.62 -35.06
CA ALA A 520 -13.23 -7.01 -36.44
C ALA A 520 -11.92 -6.39 -36.96
N ILE A 521 -11.22 -7.13 -37.82
CA ILE A 521 -10.01 -6.64 -38.48
C ILE A 521 -10.34 -6.37 -39.95
N ALA A 522 -10.47 -5.09 -40.30
CA ALA A 522 -10.74 -4.65 -41.66
C ALA A 522 -9.49 -4.02 -42.30
N GLY A 523 -8.90 -4.69 -43.30
CA GLY A 523 -7.80 -4.11 -44.08
C GLY A 523 -6.46 -4.00 -43.33
N THR A 524 -5.75 -2.88 -43.52
CA THR A 524 -4.53 -2.53 -42.75
C THR A 524 -4.87 -1.25 -42.00
N ALA A 525 -5.07 -1.34 -40.69
CA ALA A 525 -5.46 -0.21 -39.87
C ALA A 525 -4.53 -0.09 -38.64
N ALA A 526 -4.60 1.04 -37.94
CA ALA A 526 -3.79 1.28 -36.75
C ALA A 526 -4.69 1.47 -35.54
N ALA A 527 -4.51 0.61 -34.54
CA ALA A 527 -5.16 0.74 -33.25
C ALA A 527 -4.56 1.88 -32.43
N LEU A 528 -3.25 2.10 -32.56
CA LEU A 528 -2.51 3.18 -31.94
C LEU A 528 -1.56 3.81 -32.97
N ASN A 529 -1.72 5.10 -33.18
CA ASN A 529 -0.93 5.89 -34.10
C ASN A 529 -0.33 7.10 -33.37
N CYS A 530 0.98 7.14 -33.28
CA CYS A 530 1.70 8.29 -32.77
C CYS A 530 2.52 8.89 -33.91
N SER A 531 2.16 10.11 -34.32
CA SER A 531 2.69 10.79 -35.50
C SER A 531 3.23 12.17 -35.17
N ASP A 532 4.29 12.58 -35.87
CA ASP A 532 4.88 13.92 -35.80
C ASP A 532 4.25 14.94 -36.78
N GLY A 533 3.25 14.53 -37.57
CA GLY A 533 2.63 15.38 -38.59
C GLY A 533 3.45 15.62 -39.87
N VAL A 534 4.66 15.02 -40.03
CA VAL A 534 5.56 15.29 -41.18
C VAL A 534 6.14 13.99 -41.80
N ASP A 535 5.34 12.93 -41.89
CA ASP A 535 5.64 11.59 -42.47
C ASP A 535 6.39 10.56 -41.60
N ARG A 536 6.89 10.88 -40.39
CA ARG A 536 7.47 9.84 -39.51
C ARG A 536 6.42 9.32 -38.53
N ARG A 537 5.92 8.13 -38.81
CA ARG A 537 4.78 7.52 -38.10
C ARG A 537 5.22 6.24 -37.41
N ASN A 538 4.87 6.11 -36.13
CA ASN A 538 4.96 4.84 -35.41
C ASN A 538 3.55 4.28 -35.29
N TYR A 539 3.34 3.13 -35.92
CA TYR A 539 2.06 2.45 -35.91
C TYR A 539 2.15 1.20 -35.07
N PHE A 540 1.13 1.02 -34.26
CA PHE A 540 0.69 -0.28 -33.79
C PHE A 540 -0.70 -0.54 -34.39
N GLY A 541 -0.87 -1.69 -35.04
CA GLY A 541 -2.08 -1.94 -35.80
C GLY A 541 -2.26 -3.37 -36.27
N TRP A 542 -3.41 -3.62 -36.89
CA TRP A 542 -3.83 -4.94 -37.32
C TRP A 542 -3.82 -5.07 -38.84
N GLN A 543 -3.52 -6.28 -39.33
CA GLN A 543 -3.70 -6.63 -40.74
C GLN A 543 -4.79 -7.69 -40.88
N SER A 544 -5.55 -7.62 -41.98
CA SER A 544 -6.58 -8.55 -42.47
C SER A 544 -6.29 -10.06 -42.38
N ALA A 545 -5.06 -10.48 -42.06
CA ALA A 545 -4.71 -11.87 -41.75
C ALA A 545 -4.64 -12.18 -40.23
N GLY A 546 -5.12 -11.28 -39.37
CA GLY A 546 -4.99 -11.37 -37.91
C GLY A 546 -3.57 -11.06 -37.42
N GLY A 547 -2.77 -10.24 -38.12
CA GLY A 547 -1.41 -9.95 -37.65
C GLY A 547 -1.37 -8.72 -36.74
N VAL A 548 -0.67 -8.83 -35.59
CA VAL A 548 -0.16 -7.63 -34.91
C VAL A 548 1.00 -7.10 -35.73
N ARG A 549 1.01 -5.79 -35.99
CA ARG A 549 2.09 -5.13 -36.71
C ARG A 549 2.66 -3.99 -35.89
N TYR A 550 3.98 -3.84 -36.01
CA TYR A 550 4.67 -2.64 -35.65
C TYR A 550 5.39 -2.06 -36.86
N ALA A 551 5.25 -0.74 -37.06
CA ALA A 551 5.93 -0.06 -38.15
C ALA A 551 6.52 1.28 -37.72
N THR A 552 7.70 1.57 -38.27
CA THR A 552 8.38 2.86 -38.13
C THR A 552 8.68 3.39 -39.52
N GLY A 553 7.91 4.39 -39.96
CA GLY A 553 7.97 4.83 -41.36
C GLY A 553 7.61 3.69 -42.33
N ALA A 554 8.50 3.37 -43.27
CA ALA A 554 8.26 2.37 -44.33
C ALA A 554 8.70 0.93 -43.98
N GLN A 555 9.25 0.67 -42.79
CA GLN A 555 9.67 -0.66 -42.36
C GLN A 555 8.55 -1.33 -41.56
N TRP A 556 8.13 -2.52 -42.02
CA TRP A 556 7.00 -3.29 -41.48
C TRP A 556 7.48 -4.66 -41.04
N ASP A 557 7.23 -5.02 -39.79
CA ASP A 557 7.45 -6.37 -39.28
C ASP A 557 6.14 -6.94 -38.72
N THR A 558 5.84 -8.19 -39.06
CA THR A 558 4.52 -8.80 -38.91
C THR A 558 4.60 -10.11 -38.15
N THR A 559 3.96 -10.17 -36.99
CA THR A 559 3.71 -11.43 -36.28
C THR A 559 2.24 -11.78 -36.46
N PRO A 560 1.88 -12.81 -37.26
CA PRO A 560 0.48 -13.23 -37.39
C PRO A 560 -0.01 -13.74 -36.03
N ILE A 561 -1.14 -13.30 -35.49
CA ILE A 561 -1.74 -13.79 -34.22
C ILE A 561 -3.26 -13.82 -34.35
N VAL A 562 -3.87 -15.01 -34.43
CA VAL A 562 -5.33 -15.09 -34.63
C VAL A 562 -6.09 -14.84 -33.31
N PHE A 563 -6.76 -13.70 -33.17
CA PHE A 563 -7.61 -13.37 -32.01
C PHE A 563 -9.02 -13.91 -32.17
N ALA A 564 -9.66 -14.22 -31.05
CA ALA A 564 -11.11 -14.32 -31.03
C ALA A 564 -11.71 -12.90 -31.11
N PRO A 565 -12.79 -12.68 -31.88
CA PRO A 565 -13.54 -11.43 -31.86
C PRO A 565 -13.96 -11.03 -30.45
N ALA A 566 -13.87 -9.74 -30.13
CA ALA A 566 -14.22 -9.16 -28.84
C ALA A 566 -13.47 -9.76 -27.63
N GLN A 567 -12.37 -10.47 -27.87
CA GLN A 567 -11.52 -11.00 -26.80
C GLN A 567 -10.77 -9.85 -26.13
N ALA A 568 -11.01 -9.65 -24.83
CA ALA A 568 -10.26 -8.69 -24.03
C ALA A 568 -8.77 -9.08 -23.94
N MET A 569 -7.91 -8.09 -24.01
CA MET A 569 -6.46 -8.23 -23.94
C MET A 569 -5.82 -7.00 -23.29
N VAL A 570 -4.63 -7.20 -22.73
CA VAL A 570 -3.73 -6.12 -22.30
C VAL A 570 -2.54 -6.08 -23.23
N LEU A 571 -2.28 -4.90 -23.76
CA LEU A 571 -1.14 -4.61 -24.61
C LEU A 571 -0.19 -3.66 -23.90
N VAL A 572 1.10 -3.97 -23.90
CA VAL A 572 2.15 -3.03 -23.49
C VAL A 572 3.03 -2.72 -24.68
N PHE A 573 3.15 -1.43 -24.99
CA PHE A 573 4.12 -0.89 -25.93
C PHE A 573 5.24 -0.20 -25.18
N GLU A 574 6.48 -0.62 -25.41
CA GLU A 574 7.67 0.02 -24.86
C GLU A 574 8.57 0.57 -25.96
N ARG A 575 9.08 1.79 -25.74
CA ARG A 575 10.11 2.41 -26.58
C ARG A 575 11.25 2.91 -25.72
N ASP A 576 12.40 2.26 -25.84
CA ASP A 576 13.64 2.69 -25.21
C ASP A 576 14.53 3.39 -26.25
N ARG A 577 14.55 4.73 -26.22
CA ARG A 577 15.40 5.52 -27.11
C ARG A 577 16.88 5.26 -26.82
N ALA A 578 17.28 5.15 -25.56
CA ALA A 578 18.67 4.99 -25.17
C ALA A 578 19.23 3.64 -25.64
N ALA A 579 18.44 2.57 -25.52
CA ALA A 579 18.81 1.24 -26.01
C ALA A 579 18.54 1.04 -27.52
N GLY A 580 17.79 1.93 -28.17
CA GLY A 580 17.35 1.75 -29.56
C GLY A 580 16.44 0.53 -29.72
N THR A 581 15.61 0.23 -28.71
CA THR A 581 14.73 -0.95 -28.70
C THR A 581 13.26 -0.59 -28.59
N LYS A 582 12.42 -1.41 -29.23
CA LYS A 582 10.96 -1.34 -29.14
C LYS A 582 10.42 -2.73 -28.86
N ARG A 583 9.47 -2.83 -27.94
CA ARG A 583 8.89 -4.11 -27.53
C ARG A 583 7.38 -4.02 -27.45
N ILE A 584 6.74 -5.14 -27.78
CA ILE A 584 5.30 -5.31 -27.61
C ILE A 584 5.07 -6.56 -26.78
N TYR A 585 4.30 -6.39 -25.72
CA TYR A 585 3.80 -7.46 -24.88
C TYR A 585 2.31 -7.57 -25.07
N LEU A 586 1.84 -8.80 -25.17
CA LEU A 586 0.43 -9.15 -25.26
C LEU A 586 0.13 -10.12 -24.13
N ASN A 587 -0.70 -9.69 -23.19
CA ASN A 587 -1.06 -10.44 -22.00
C ASN A 587 0.19 -10.96 -21.26
N GLY A 588 1.24 -10.13 -21.10
CA GLY A 588 2.49 -10.52 -20.45
C GLY A 588 3.47 -11.33 -21.30
N VAL A 589 3.14 -11.65 -22.55
CA VAL A 589 4.03 -12.39 -23.46
C VAL A 589 4.61 -11.43 -24.49
N VAL A 590 5.95 -11.40 -24.60
CA VAL A 590 6.61 -10.62 -25.65
C VAL A 590 6.31 -11.22 -27.02
N ILE A 591 5.64 -10.46 -27.89
CA ILE A 591 5.28 -10.89 -29.25
C ILE A 591 6.17 -10.26 -30.32
N GLN A 592 6.87 -9.18 -29.97
CA GLN A 592 7.81 -8.52 -30.86
C GLN A 592 8.88 -7.76 -30.06
N SER A 593 10.12 -7.83 -30.54
CA SER A 593 11.25 -7.06 -30.03
C SER A 593 12.12 -6.62 -31.20
N LEU A 594 12.19 -5.32 -31.45
CA LEU A 594 12.91 -4.72 -32.58
C LEU A 594 14.05 -3.84 -32.08
N THR A 595 15.18 -3.92 -32.78
CA THR A 595 16.32 -3.01 -32.59
C THR A 595 16.42 -2.09 -33.80
N TYR A 596 16.56 -0.79 -33.58
CA TYR A 596 16.66 0.21 -34.64
C TYR A 596 17.82 1.19 -34.38
N PRO A 597 18.36 1.84 -35.43
CA PRO A 597 19.39 2.86 -35.25
C PRO A 597 18.82 4.05 -34.46
N VAL A 598 19.50 4.48 -33.40
CA VAL A 598 19.11 5.50 -32.40
C VAL A 598 18.67 6.85 -33.00
N ASN A 599 18.98 7.07 -34.28
CA ASN A 599 18.87 8.28 -35.06
C ASN A 599 17.97 8.12 -36.32
N ALA A 600 17.32 6.96 -36.52
CA ALA A 600 16.56 6.70 -37.75
C ALA A 600 15.06 6.99 -37.69
N ASN A 601 14.41 7.16 -36.53
CA ASN A 601 12.97 7.47 -36.43
C ASN A 601 12.64 8.08 -35.05
N ALA A 602 12.99 9.36 -34.88
CA ALA A 602 12.62 10.18 -33.73
C ALA A 602 11.10 10.16 -33.50
N PHE A 603 10.68 10.02 -32.25
CA PHE A 603 9.28 10.24 -31.85
C PHE A 603 9.22 11.73 -31.53
N GLU A 604 8.87 12.54 -32.52
CA GLU A 604 8.67 13.97 -32.33
C GLU A 604 7.27 14.18 -31.68
N PRO A 605 7.06 15.28 -30.92
CA PRO A 605 6.16 15.39 -29.76
C PRO A 605 4.65 15.45 -30.09
N GLY A 606 4.15 14.62 -31.00
CA GLY A 606 2.74 14.54 -31.35
C GLY A 606 1.94 13.64 -30.40
N ALA A 607 0.68 14.02 -30.17
CA ALA A 607 -0.26 13.20 -29.42
C ALA A 607 -0.46 11.82 -30.10
N CYS A 608 -0.56 10.76 -29.29
CA CYS A 608 -1.00 9.48 -29.80
C CYS A 608 -2.52 9.51 -30.01
N SER A 609 -2.93 8.94 -31.12
CA SER A 609 -4.33 8.77 -31.51
C SER A 609 -4.68 7.28 -31.55
N PHE A 610 -5.92 6.97 -31.19
CA PHE A 610 -6.46 5.63 -31.21
C PHE A 610 -7.59 5.52 -32.24
N GLY A 611 -7.80 4.31 -32.76
CA GLY A 611 -8.93 3.98 -33.63
C GLY A 611 -8.73 4.23 -35.12
N GLY A 612 -7.76 5.08 -35.49
CA GLY A 612 -7.48 5.30 -36.91
C GLY A 612 -6.20 6.07 -37.24
N THR A 613 -5.91 6.11 -38.54
CA THR A 613 -4.78 6.86 -39.11
C THR A 613 -5.26 8.06 -39.93
N SER A 614 -4.40 9.07 -40.09
CA SER A 614 -4.63 10.18 -41.02
C SER A 614 -4.75 9.77 -42.50
N SER A 615 -4.42 8.51 -42.83
CA SER A 615 -4.50 7.93 -44.17
C SER A 615 -5.72 7.02 -44.41
N GLY A 616 -6.69 6.98 -43.49
CA GLY A 616 -7.99 6.33 -43.70
C GLY A 616 -8.08 4.84 -43.37
N GLY A 617 -7.19 4.33 -42.49
CA GLY A 617 -7.33 2.99 -41.89
C GLY A 617 -7.91 3.10 -40.49
N TYR A 618 -9.01 2.39 -40.21
CA TYR A 618 -9.79 2.44 -38.97
C TYR A 618 -10.03 1.03 -38.43
N GLU A 619 -10.00 0.87 -37.10
CA GLU A 619 -10.14 -0.42 -36.43
C GLU A 619 -11.49 -0.55 -35.71
N ASP A 620 -12.11 -1.73 -35.79
CA ASP A 620 -13.28 -2.09 -34.99
C ASP A 620 -12.79 -2.69 -33.66
N MET A 621 -12.80 -1.87 -32.61
CA MET A 621 -12.13 -2.17 -31.35
C MET A 621 -12.79 -1.48 -30.17
N ARG A 622 -12.46 -1.92 -28.95
CA ARG A 622 -12.84 -1.23 -27.71
C ARG A 622 -11.64 -0.93 -26.85
N ILE A 623 -11.60 0.23 -26.20
CA ILE A 623 -10.60 0.59 -25.19
C ILE A 623 -11.29 0.74 -23.84
N GLY A 624 -10.85 -0.06 -22.87
CA GLY A 624 -11.30 0.01 -21.49
C GLY A 624 -10.40 0.88 -20.61
N GLU A 625 -9.08 0.78 -20.79
CA GLU A 625 -8.14 1.52 -19.94
C GLU A 625 -6.87 1.85 -20.71
N LEU A 626 -6.32 3.03 -20.44
CA LEU A 626 -5.10 3.53 -21.05
C LEU A 626 -4.22 4.15 -19.97
N VAL A 627 -3.03 3.61 -19.81
CA VAL A 627 -2.02 4.08 -18.85
C VAL A 627 -0.73 4.36 -19.60
N THR A 628 -0.11 5.49 -19.34
CA THR A 628 1.15 5.86 -19.97
C THR A 628 2.17 6.20 -18.91
N TYR A 629 3.40 5.73 -19.10
CA TYR A 629 4.55 6.04 -18.28
C TYR A 629 5.62 6.72 -19.10
N ASP A 630 6.24 7.77 -18.56
CA ASP A 630 7.32 8.56 -19.18
C ASP A 630 8.70 7.87 -19.13
N ARG A 631 8.70 6.55 -18.87
CA ARG A 631 9.89 5.69 -18.80
C ARG A 631 9.59 4.26 -19.25
N ILE A 632 10.64 3.45 -19.33
CA ILE A 632 10.49 1.99 -19.45
C ILE A 632 10.16 1.40 -18.09
N LEU A 633 9.10 0.60 -18.03
CA LEU A 633 8.81 -0.21 -16.87
C LEU A 633 9.86 -1.32 -16.74
N SER A 634 10.31 -1.57 -15.51
CA SER A 634 11.06 -2.79 -15.24
C SER A 634 10.20 -4.02 -15.50
N ALA A 635 10.83 -5.19 -15.65
CA ALA A 635 10.09 -6.43 -15.89
C ALA A 635 9.07 -6.75 -14.79
N SER A 636 9.37 -6.43 -13.53
CA SER A 636 8.45 -6.60 -12.38
C SER A 636 7.30 -5.61 -12.42
N GLU A 637 7.57 -4.33 -12.65
CA GLU A 637 6.54 -3.29 -12.74
C GLU A 637 5.59 -3.57 -13.90
N ARG A 638 6.12 -3.92 -15.09
CA ARG A 638 5.29 -4.29 -16.24
C ARG A 638 4.41 -5.50 -15.92
N ALA A 639 4.99 -6.55 -15.32
CA ALA A 639 4.24 -7.74 -14.95
C ALA A 639 3.12 -7.43 -13.94
N GLN A 640 3.36 -6.51 -12.99
CA GLN A 640 2.34 -6.06 -12.04
C GLN A 640 1.17 -5.36 -12.76
N VAL A 641 1.45 -4.36 -13.61
CA VAL A 641 0.40 -3.64 -14.36
C VAL A 641 -0.37 -4.59 -15.28
N GLU A 642 0.34 -5.46 -16.00
CA GLU A 642 -0.31 -6.44 -16.88
C GLU A 642 -1.22 -7.38 -16.10
N GLN A 643 -0.78 -7.89 -14.95
CA GLN A 643 -1.61 -8.77 -14.12
C GLN A 643 -2.84 -8.07 -13.56
N ASP A 644 -2.70 -6.84 -13.06
CA ASP A 644 -3.83 -6.06 -12.53
C ASP A 644 -4.86 -5.76 -13.62
N LEU A 645 -4.43 -5.23 -14.77
CA LEU A 645 -5.34 -4.91 -15.86
C LEU A 645 -5.96 -6.18 -16.46
N MET A 646 -5.20 -7.27 -16.57
CA MET A 646 -5.76 -8.54 -17.03
C MET A 646 -6.85 -9.05 -16.08
N ALA A 647 -6.66 -8.94 -14.77
CA ALA A 647 -7.66 -9.31 -13.78
C ALA A 647 -8.89 -8.39 -13.85
N ARG A 648 -8.69 -7.07 -13.86
CA ARG A 648 -9.75 -6.06 -13.88
C ARG A 648 -10.63 -6.17 -15.12
N TRP A 649 -10.01 -6.33 -16.29
CA TRP A 649 -10.69 -6.40 -17.57
C TRP A 649 -11.10 -7.81 -17.99
N GLY A 650 -10.98 -8.80 -17.10
CA GLY A 650 -11.42 -10.17 -17.34
C GLY A 650 -10.71 -10.83 -18.53
N VAL A 651 -9.41 -10.57 -18.71
CA VAL A 651 -8.62 -11.19 -19.77
C VAL A 651 -8.50 -12.68 -19.48
N VAL A 652 -9.12 -13.47 -20.36
CA VAL A 652 -9.18 -14.93 -20.22
C VAL A 652 -7.80 -15.54 -20.42
N SER A 653 -7.32 -16.28 -19.41
CA SER A 653 -6.07 -17.04 -19.43
C SER A 653 -6.21 -18.31 -18.59
N GLY A 654 -5.26 -19.25 -18.69
CA GLY A 654 -5.30 -20.48 -17.91
C GLY A 654 -4.11 -21.42 -18.13
N THR A 655 -4.09 -22.57 -17.47
CA THR A 655 -2.99 -23.55 -17.59
C THR A 655 -3.01 -24.31 -18.92
N SER A 656 -4.17 -24.43 -19.53
CA SER A 656 -4.36 -25.00 -20.87
C SER A 656 -5.64 -24.44 -21.50
N CYS A 657 -5.82 -24.66 -22.81
CA CYS A 657 -7.09 -24.29 -23.47
C CYS A 657 -8.27 -25.06 -22.89
N ASN A 658 -8.06 -26.30 -22.42
CA ASN A 658 -9.09 -27.11 -21.78
C ASN A 658 -9.52 -26.51 -20.43
N ALA A 659 -8.57 -26.01 -19.64
CA ALA A 659 -8.86 -25.30 -18.40
C ALA A 659 -9.68 -24.03 -18.66
N ILE A 660 -9.29 -23.25 -19.69
CA ILE A 660 -10.04 -22.07 -20.12
C ILE A 660 -11.46 -22.46 -20.55
N HIS A 661 -11.60 -23.46 -21.41
CA HIS A 661 -12.90 -23.92 -21.92
C HIS A 661 -13.82 -24.45 -20.80
N ALA A 662 -13.25 -25.11 -19.79
CA ALA A 662 -14.00 -25.56 -18.63
C ALA A 662 -14.53 -24.39 -17.79
N ALA A 663 -13.72 -23.33 -17.61
CA ALA A 663 -14.12 -22.12 -16.88
C ALA A 663 -15.04 -21.20 -17.69
N HIS A 664 -14.84 -21.16 -19.01
CA HIS A 664 -15.56 -20.30 -19.95
C HIS A 664 -16.06 -21.11 -21.16
N PRO A 665 -17.15 -21.89 -21.02
CA PRO A 665 -17.66 -22.75 -22.10
C PRO A 665 -18.10 -22.03 -23.37
N THR A 666 -18.29 -20.72 -23.31
CA THR A 666 -18.67 -19.85 -24.45
C THR A 666 -17.49 -19.10 -25.05
N ALA A 667 -16.26 -19.33 -24.56
CA ALA A 667 -15.06 -18.72 -25.13
C ALA A 667 -14.91 -19.12 -26.60
N ALA A 668 -14.64 -18.16 -27.48
CA ALA A 668 -14.47 -18.43 -28.91
C ALA A 668 -13.06 -18.97 -29.21
N SER A 669 -12.91 -19.68 -30.33
CA SER A 669 -11.59 -20.12 -30.79
C SER A 669 -10.70 -18.92 -31.14
N GLY A 670 -9.46 -18.92 -30.66
CA GLY A 670 -8.56 -17.77 -30.75
C GLY A 670 -7.26 -18.00 -29.99
N THR A 671 -6.39 -17.01 -29.97
CA THR A 671 -5.11 -17.07 -29.24
C THR A 671 -5.31 -16.64 -27.79
N TYR A 672 -4.87 -17.47 -26.85
CA TYR A 672 -4.95 -17.19 -25.41
C TYR A 672 -3.57 -17.26 -24.78
N ARG A 673 -3.40 -16.57 -23.65
CA ARG A 673 -2.24 -16.73 -22.77
C ARG A 673 -2.39 -18.02 -21.97
N LEU A 674 -1.40 -18.91 -22.09
CA LEU A 674 -1.31 -20.14 -21.33
C LEU A 674 -0.10 -20.13 -20.40
N ASP A 675 -0.28 -20.73 -19.24
CA ASP A 675 0.75 -20.86 -18.21
C ASP A 675 0.59 -22.20 -17.46
N PRO A 676 1.13 -23.30 -18.01
CA PRO A 676 0.79 -24.66 -17.60
C PRO A 676 1.29 -25.04 -16.21
N ASP A 677 2.31 -24.37 -15.68
CA ASP A 677 2.82 -24.56 -14.32
C ASP A 677 2.66 -23.33 -13.42
N GLY A 678 2.07 -22.24 -13.92
CA GLY A 678 1.77 -21.04 -13.15
C GLY A 678 3.06 -20.30 -12.78
N GLY A 679 3.31 -20.10 -11.48
CA GLY A 679 4.56 -19.50 -11.00
C GLY A 679 5.79 -20.41 -11.13
N GLY A 680 5.72 -21.45 -11.97
CA GLY A 680 6.77 -22.45 -12.15
C GLY A 680 7.90 -22.01 -13.08
N SER A 681 8.58 -23.00 -13.66
CA SER A 681 9.75 -22.78 -14.52
C SER A 681 9.41 -22.52 -15.99
N ILE A 682 8.19 -22.85 -16.42
CA ILE A 682 7.74 -22.65 -17.79
C ILE A 682 7.15 -21.25 -17.88
N ALA A 683 7.85 -20.37 -18.60
CA ALA A 683 7.35 -19.03 -18.83
C ALA A 683 5.98 -19.06 -19.56
N PRO A 684 5.07 -18.12 -19.25
CA PRO A 684 3.82 -17.97 -19.97
C PRO A 684 4.04 -17.77 -21.46
N PHE A 685 3.14 -18.30 -22.28
CA PHE A 685 3.22 -18.20 -23.74
C PHE A 685 1.83 -18.07 -24.36
N LEU A 686 1.79 -17.66 -25.63
CA LEU A 686 0.55 -17.60 -26.40
C LEU A 686 0.35 -18.89 -27.18
N ALA A 687 -0.88 -19.39 -27.19
CA ALA A 687 -1.26 -20.54 -28.01
C ALA A 687 -2.66 -20.37 -28.57
N TYR A 688 -2.88 -20.91 -29.76
CA TYR A 688 -4.22 -20.98 -30.34
C TYR A 688 -5.04 -22.09 -29.66
N CYS A 689 -6.20 -21.71 -29.16
CA CYS A 689 -7.20 -22.58 -28.59
C CYS A 689 -8.35 -22.79 -29.57
N ASP A 690 -8.62 -24.04 -29.93
CA ASP A 690 -9.89 -24.41 -30.56
C ASP A 690 -10.91 -24.76 -29.46
N MET A 691 -11.87 -23.87 -29.29
CA MET A 691 -12.92 -23.95 -28.27
C MET A 691 -14.21 -24.61 -28.80
N THR A 692 -14.23 -25.07 -30.05
CA THR A 692 -15.46 -25.54 -30.70
C THR A 692 -15.36 -26.95 -31.26
N GLY A 693 -14.26 -27.28 -31.93
CA GLY A 693 -14.07 -28.57 -32.58
C GLY A 693 -13.95 -29.70 -31.56
N ASP A 694 -14.63 -30.83 -31.82
CA ASP A 694 -14.55 -32.05 -31.01
C ASP A 694 -14.74 -31.80 -29.49
N GLY A 695 -15.68 -30.92 -29.15
CA GLY A 695 -16.03 -30.57 -27.76
C GLY A 695 -15.11 -29.55 -27.10
N GLY A 696 -14.29 -28.83 -27.87
CA GLY A 696 -13.53 -27.65 -27.45
C GLY A 696 -12.37 -27.92 -26.48
N GLY A 697 -11.65 -26.86 -26.13
CA GLY A 697 -10.54 -26.91 -25.18
C GLY A 697 -9.23 -27.44 -25.74
N TRP A 698 -9.04 -27.42 -27.07
CA TRP A 698 -7.85 -27.97 -27.72
C TRP A 698 -6.76 -26.91 -27.87
N THR A 699 -5.59 -27.13 -27.25
CA THR A 699 -4.39 -26.30 -27.42
C THR A 699 -3.60 -26.76 -28.65
N LEU A 700 -3.33 -25.86 -29.59
CA LEU A 700 -2.44 -26.14 -30.71
C LEU A 700 -0.98 -26.16 -30.24
N VAL A 701 -0.33 -27.33 -30.31
CA VAL A 701 1.05 -27.52 -29.83
C VAL A 701 2.06 -27.72 -30.95
N MET A 702 1.62 -28.13 -32.14
CA MET A 702 2.45 -28.23 -33.34
C MET A 702 1.65 -27.98 -34.61
N ARG A 703 2.34 -27.45 -35.61
CA ARG A 703 1.87 -27.42 -37.00
C ARG A 703 3.02 -27.78 -37.92
N GLY A 704 2.81 -28.69 -38.87
CA GLY A 704 3.71 -28.93 -39.98
C GLY A 704 3.11 -28.40 -41.27
N LEU A 705 3.78 -27.43 -41.92
CA LEU A 705 3.42 -26.96 -43.25
C LEU A 705 4.22 -27.71 -44.32
N GLY A 706 3.52 -28.24 -45.32
CA GLY A 706 4.13 -28.95 -46.44
C GLY A 706 5.09 -28.05 -47.21
N GLY A 707 6.32 -28.52 -47.40
CA GLY A 707 7.43 -27.73 -47.94
C GLY A 707 8.34 -27.11 -46.88
N GLN A 708 8.01 -27.22 -45.58
CA GLN A 708 8.82 -26.72 -44.45
C GLN A 708 9.23 -27.86 -43.49
N ALA A 709 10.34 -28.53 -43.80
CA ALA A 709 10.87 -29.66 -43.02
C ALA A 709 12.07 -29.31 -42.11
N SER A 710 12.74 -28.17 -42.31
CA SER A 710 14.00 -27.87 -41.62
C SER A 710 13.83 -27.71 -40.09
N GLY A 711 14.85 -28.11 -39.33
CA GLY A 711 14.92 -27.89 -37.87
C GLY A 711 14.05 -28.80 -37.01
N TRP A 712 13.29 -29.74 -37.60
CA TRP A 712 12.31 -30.56 -36.88
C TRP A 712 12.91 -31.58 -35.90
N LYS A 713 14.18 -31.99 -36.07
CA LYS A 713 14.85 -32.90 -35.14
C LYS A 713 15.31 -32.15 -33.88
N THR A 714 14.37 -31.79 -33.03
CA THR A 714 14.65 -31.06 -31.79
C THR A 714 13.63 -31.40 -30.70
N ASN A 715 14.07 -31.48 -29.45
CA ASN A 715 13.20 -31.50 -28.28
C ASN A 715 12.83 -30.08 -27.82
N GLY A 716 13.52 -29.05 -28.33
CA GLY A 716 13.23 -27.64 -28.12
C GLY A 716 12.06 -27.13 -28.96
N ALA A 717 11.72 -25.86 -28.77
CA ALA A 717 10.74 -25.18 -29.61
C ALA A 717 11.32 -24.91 -31.02
N LEU A 718 10.43 -24.86 -32.01
CA LEU A 718 10.75 -24.52 -33.40
C LEU A 718 9.76 -23.47 -33.89
N ASN A 719 10.27 -22.30 -34.30
CA ASN A 719 9.49 -21.13 -34.74
C ASN A 719 8.43 -20.66 -33.72
N THR A 720 7.77 -19.54 -34.00
CA THR A 720 6.77 -18.97 -33.09
C THR A 720 5.37 -19.54 -33.36
N PRO A 721 4.66 -20.04 -32.33
CA PRO A 721 3.33 -20.65 -32.47
C PRO A 721 2.25 -19.58 -32.59
N THR A 722 1.58 -19.44 -33.73
CA THR A 722 0.61 -18.33 -33.83
C THR A 722 -0.65 -18.54 -34.65
N SER A 723 -0.80 -19.66 -35.36
CA SER A 723 -2.01 -19.91 -36.13
C SER A 723 -2.19 -21.38 -36.50
N PRO A 724 -3.44 -21.88 -36.52
CA PRO A 724 -3.75 -23.20 -37.07
C PRO A 724 -3.52 -23.27 -38.58
N THR A 725 -3.30 -22.16 -39.28
CA THR A 725 -3.05 -22.11 -40.74
C THR A 725 -1.66 -21.57 -41.10
N GLY A 726 -0.82 -21.26 -40.11
CA GLY A 726 0.51 -20.65 -40.29
C GLY A 726 1.60 -21.60 -40.82
N GLY A 727 2.86 -21.17 -40.67
CA GLY A 727 4.03 -21.98 -41.00
C GLY A 727 4.23 -23.16 -40.05
N THR A 728 5.24 -23.97 -40.35
CA THR A 728 5.74 -25.02 -39.47
C THR A 728 6.13 -24.42 -38.11
N PHE A 729 5.64 -25.00 -37.02
CA PHE A 729 6.11 -24.71 -35.68
C PHE A 729 5.91 -25.91 -34.74
N LYS A 730 6.62 -25.87 -33.61
CA LYS A 730 6.45 -26.83 -32.52
C LYS A 730 6.79 -26.18 -31.18
N LEU A 731 5.97 -26.41 -30.15
CA LEU A 731 6.34 -26.16 -28.76
C LEU A 731 7.40 -27.16 -28.29
N SER A 732 8.26 -26.77 -27.35
CA SER A 732 9.23 -27.73 -26.79
C SER A 732 8.53 -28.93 -26.16
N ASP A 733 9.20 -30.08 -26.13
CA ASP A 733 8.65 -31.29 -25.53
C ASP A 733 8.26 -31.04 -24.06
N THR A 734 9.04 -30.23 -23.35
CA THR A 734 8.73 -29.80 -21.97
C THR A 734 7.41 -29.05 -21.89
N VAL A 735 7.23 -27.98 -22.69
CA VAL A 735 6.00 -27.17 -22.66
C VAL A 735 4.80 -27.98 -23.11
N LEU A 736 4.92 -28.76 -24.18
CA LEU A 736 3.84 -29.60 -24.68
C LEU A 736 3.38 -30.61 -23.62
N ASN A 737 4.31 -31.31 -22.97
CA ASN A 737 3.96 -32.28 -21.94
C ASN A 737 3.36 -31.63 -20.69
N ALA A 738 3.77 -30.40 -20.36
CA ALA A 738 3.17 -29.63 -19.28
C ALA A 738 1.71 -29.26 -19.59
N VAL A 739 1.44 -28.75 -20.80
CA VAL A 739 0.06 -28.47 -21.28
C VAL A 739 -0.80 -29.73 -21.26
N ARG A 740 -0.22 -30.89 -21.62
CA ARG A 740 -0.91 -32.20 -21.59
C ARG A 740 -1.26 -32.64 -20.17
N GLY A 741 -0.50 -32.25 -19.16
CA GLY A 741 -0.68 -32.76 -17.79
C GLY A 741 -0.52 -34.29 -17.71
N GLY A 742 -1.04 -34.96 -16.69
CA GLY A 742 -0.88 -36.42 -16.53
C GLY A 742 -1.83 -37.29 -17.37
N SER A 743 -2.91 -36.70 -17.88
CA SER A 743 -4.06 -37.42 -18.43
C SER A 743 -4.60 -36.82 -19.74
N GLY A 744 -3.97 -35.78 -20.27
CA GLY A 744 -4.41 -35.12 -21.49
C GLY A 744 -4.29 -35.99 -22.73
N VAL A 745 -5.17 -35.76 -23.69
CA VAL A 745 -5.28 -36.50 -24.94
C VAL A 745 -4.74 -35.67 -26.10
N TYR A 746 -4.36 -36.34 -27.19
CA TYR A 746 -3.98 -35.64 -28.42
C TYR A 746 -5.06 -35.76 -29.48
N ARG A 747 -5.25 -34.70 -30.25
CA ARG A 747 -5.96 -34.72 -31.53
C ARG A 747 -4.98 -34.32 -32.61
N MET A 748 -4.82 -35.17 -33.61
CA MET A 748 -4.03 -34.88 -34.80
C MET A 748 -4.96 -34.67 -35.97
N GLN A 749 -4.77 -33.57 -36.68
CA GLN A 749 -5.52 -33.26 -37.89
C GLN A 749 -4.53 -33.05 -39.03
N SER A 750 -4.69 -33.79 -40.12
CA SER A 750 -3.99 -33.49 -41.37
C SER A 750 -4.93 -32.73 -42.29
N ASP A 751 -4.43 -31.65 -42.87
CA ASP A 751 -5.12 -30.83 -43.87
C ASP A 751 -4.32 -30.87 -45.19
N GLY A 752 -5.02 -30.72 -46.32
CA GLY A 752 -4.44 -30.87 -47.67
C GLY A 752 -4.60 -32.27 -48.25
N LYS A 753 -3.51 -32.90 -48.72
CA LYS A 753 -3.57 -34.14 -49.53
C LYS A 753 -4.29 -35.30 -48.84
N PHE A 754 -4.18 -35.40 -47.53
CA PHE A 754 -4.93 -36.36 -46.72
C PHE A 754 -5.70 -35.59 -45.65
N THR A 755 -7.01 -35.38 -45.85
CA THR A 755 -7.85 -34.69 -44.86
C THR A 755 -8.39 -35.69 -43.85
N LYS A 756 -7.83 -35.74 -42.65
CA LYS A 756 -8.12 -36.77 -41.65
C LYS A 756 -7.94 -36.27 -40.21
N THR A 757 -8.63 -36.90 -39.25
CA THR A 757 -8.51 -36.63 -37.81
C THR A 757 -8.31 -37.92 -37.02
N ARG A 758 -7.46 -37.89 -35.98
CA ARG A 758 -7.17 -39.03 -35.10
C ARG A 758 -6.96 -38.58 -33.66
N PHE A 759 -7.38 -39.41 -32.70
CA PHE A 759 -7.21 -39.14 -31.27
C PHE A 759 -6.26 -40.16 -30.63
N PHE A 760 -5.45 -39.69 -29.68
CA PHE A 760 -4.51 -40.52 -28.91
C PHE A 760 -4.74 -40.34 -27.42
N LYS A 761 -4.74 -41.44 -26.67
CA LYS A 761 -4.76 -41.43 -25.21
C LYS A 761 -3.45 -40.84 -24.67
N ALA A 762 -3.51 -40.34 -23.43
CA ALA A 762 -2.39 -39.74 -22.72
C ALA A 762 -1.11 -40.56 -22.76
N THR A 763 -0.08 -39.98 -23.38
CA THR A 763 1.29 -40.48 -23.45
C THR A 763 2.29 -39.34 -23.43
N THR A 764 3.49 -39.57 -22.90
CA THR A 764 4.53 -38.55 -22.81
C THR A 764 5.17 -38.39 -24.18
N TYR A 765 5.07 -37.18 -24.72
CA TYR A 765 5.63 -36.85 -26.00
C TYR A 765 7.15 -36.69 -25.88
N ALA A 766 7.90 -37.38 -26.72
CA ALA A 766 9.35 -37.28 -26.75
C ALA A 766 9.81 -37.32 -28.22
N HIS A 767 10.22 -36.17 -28.77
CA HIS A 767 10.44 -36.05 -30.21
C HIS A 767 11.76 -36.66 -30.67
N THR A 768 12.78 -36.64 -29.82
CA THR A 768 14.15 -37.09 -30.14
C THR A 768 14.52 -38.41 -29.48
N THR A 769 13.55 -39.13 -28.91
CA THR A 769 13.80 -40.50 -28.43
C THR A 769 13.91 -41.45 -29.62
N ASN A 770 15.04 -42.16 -29.69
CA ASN A 770 15.28 -43.17 -30.72
C ASN A 770 14.25 -44.29 -30.59
N PHE A 771 13.74 -44.72 -31.74
CA PHE A 771 12.93 -45.93 -31.81
C PHE A 771 13.78 -47.14 -31.42
N THR A 772 13.57 -47.68 -30.21
CA THR A 772 14.22 -48.91 -29.76
C THR A 772 13.23 -50.04 -29.86
N TRP A 773 13.50 -51.08 -30.65
CA TRP A 773 12.59 -52.21 -30.80
C TRP A 773 12.46 -52.99 -29.48
N SER A 774 11.32 -52.84 -28.79
CA SER A 774 11.01 -53.63 -27.60
C SER A 774 9.51 -53.85 -27.44
N ALA A 775 9.13 -55.08 -27.09
CA ALA A 775 7.76 -55.41 -26.66
C ALA A 775 7.32 -54.65 -25.39
N THR A 776 8.25 -54.01 -24.68
CA THR A 776 8.02 -53.24 -23.45
C THR A 776 7.93 -51.73 -23.66
N ASN A 777 8.07 -51.21 -24.90
CA ASN A 777 7.90 -49.77 -25.12
C ASN A 777 6.46 -49.35 -24.82
N PRO A 778 6.26 -48.17 -24.21
CA PRO A 778 4.93 -47.65 -23.96
C PRO A 778 4.17 -47.49 -25.28
N LYS A 779 3.09 -48.23 -25.42
CA LYS A 779 2.22 -48.23 -26.61
C LYS A 779 1.21 -47.10 -26.46
N ASN A 780 1.07 -46.23 -27.45
CA ASN A 780 0.05 -45.18 -27.39
C ASN A 780 -1.26 -45.74 -27.95
N ILE A 781 -2.27 -45.80 -27.10
CA ILE A 781 -3.61 -46.26 -27.49
C ILE A 781 -4.25 -45.15 -28.34
N SER A 782 -4.60 -45.46 -29.59
CA SER A 782 -5.27 -44.52 -30.49
C SER A 782 -6.73 -44.91 -30.76
N TYR A 783 -7.60 -43.92 -30.94
CA TYR A 783 -9.00 -44.12 -31.31
C TYR A 783 -9.29 -43.32 -32.58
N ALA A 784 -9.83 -43.99 -33.61
CA ALA A 784 -10.24 -43.37 -34.86
C ALA A 784 -11.73 -43.63 -35.11
N ASN A 785 -12.45 -42.61 -35.58
CA ASN A 785 -13.71 -42.84 -36.28
C ASN A 785 -13.35 -43.28 -37.71
N LEU A 786 -13.48 -44.58 -37.99
CA LEU A 786 -13.24 -45.25 -39.29
C LEU A 786 -11.78 -45.39 -39.77
N SER A 787 -11.51 -46.58 -40.32
CA SER A 787 -10.32 -47.11 -41.01
C SER A 787 -9.20 -46.11 -41.31
N TRP A 788 -8.22 -46.11 -40.43
CA TRP A 788 -7.01 -45.31 -40.47
C TRP A 788 -5.93 -46.34 -40.15
N GLY A 789 -5.22 -46.85 -41.15
CA GLY A 789 -4.06 -47.67 -40.84
C GLY A 789 -2.98 -46.81 -40.18
N GLY A 790 -1.94 -47.43 -39.64
CA GLY A 790 -0.73 -46.69 -39.28
C GLY A 790 0.05 -46.25 -40.51
N ALA A 791 0.75 -45.11 -40.44
CA ALA A 791 1.80 -44.85 -41.43
C ALA A 791 2.80 -46.00 -41.29
N LEU A 792 2.79 -46.93 -42.25
CA LEU A 792 3.85 -47.91 -42.33
C LEU A 792 5.10 -47.11 -42.68
N VAL A 793 6.01 -46.98 -41.72
CA VAL A 793 7.39 -46.68 -42.06
C VAL A 793 7.85 -47.94 -42.77
N ALA A 794 7.59 -48.01 -44.08
CA ALA A 794 7.89 -49.22 -44.82
C ALA A 794 9.36 -49.54 -44.61
N ASP A 795 9.61 -50.84 -44.48
CA ASP A 795 10.89 -51.53 -44.61
C ASP A 795 11.83 -50.91 -45.67
N GLN A 796 11.31 -50.20 -46.68
CA GLN A 796 12.09 -49.53 -47.72
C GLN A 796 12.61 -48.11 -47.41
N LEU A 797 12.14 -47.43 -46.37
CA LEU A 797 12.71 -46.15 -45.88
C LEU A 797 13.78 -46.39 -44.81
N ILE A 798 13.79 -47.59 -44.22
CA ILE A 798 14.73 -48.02 -43.20
C ILE A 798 15.83 -48.81 -43.92
N ASP A 799 16.91 -48.15 -44.31
CA ASP A 799 18.15 -48.90 -44.54
C ASP A 799 18.44 -49.61 -43.22
N THR A 800 18.55 -50.94 -43.22
CA THR A 800 18.73 -51.78 -42.02
C THR A 800 19.98 -51.40 -41.20
N ASN A 801 20.81 -50.50 -41.72
CA ASN A 801 21.97 -49.92 -41.05
C ASN A 801 21.70 -48.56 -40.38
N ALA A 802 20.48 -48.02 -40.48
CA ALA A 802 20.09 -46.66 -40.07
C ALA A 802 19.04 -46.62 -38.94
N GLU A 803 18.79 -47.74 -38.26
CA GLU A 803 17.86 -47.87 -37.12
C GLU A 803 18.10 -46.83 -36.01
N GLY A 804 19.34 -46.33 -35.87
CA GLY A 804 19.70 -45.27 -34.92
C GLY A 804 19.32 -43.82 -35.32
N ASN A 805 18.68 -43.62 -36.47
CA ASN A 805 18.38 -42.30 -37.06
C ASN A 805 16.88 -42.00 -37.23
N ILE A 806 16.00 -42.86 -36.70
CA ILE A 806 14.54 -42.68 -36.72
C ILE A 806 14.07 -42.34 -35.31
N TYR A 807 13.49 -41.15 -35.19
CA TYR A 807 12.92 -40.64 -33.96
C TYR A 807 11.39 -40.68 -34.04
N VAL A 808 10.77 -41.18 -32.98
CA VAL A 808 9.33 -41.41 -32.93
C VAL A 808 8.67 -40.42 -31.99
N GLY A 809 7.60 -39.77 -32.43
CA GLY A 809 6.74 -38.95 -31.58
C GLY A 809 5.56 -39.78 -31.05
N LEU A 810 4.48 -39.90 -31.86
CA LEU A 810 3.30 -40.68 -31.52
C LEU A 810 3.22 -41.94 -32.39
N THR A 811 3.23 -43.13 -31.75
CA THR A 811 3.21 -44.47 -32.38
C THR A 811 2.04 -45.33 -31.91
N ASP A 812 1.56 -46.26 -32.74
CA ASP A 812 0.42 -47.16 -32.40
C ASP A 812 0.80 -48.41 -31.60
N ASP A 813 -0.22 -49.08 -31.07
CA ASP A 813 -0.15 -50.33 -30.32
C ASP A 813 -0.34 -51.62 -31.14
N SER A 814 -0.75 -51.51 -32.41
CA SER A 814 -1.43 -52.61 -33.11
C SER A 814 -0.59 -53.45 -34.08
N PHE A 815 0.52 -52.95 -34.64
CA PHE A 815 1.38 -53.73 -35.55
C PHE A 815 2.84 -53.25 -35.53
N GLN A 816 3.77 -54.14 -35.90
CA GLN A 816 5.18 -53.77 -36.12
C GLN A 816 5.22 -52.69 -37.23
N TRP A 817 5.90 -51.55 -36.99
CA TRP A 817 6.18 -50.47 -37.96
C TRP A 817 5.16 -49.32 -38.16
N GLN A 818 4.20 -49.11 -37.26
CA GLN A 818 3.21 -48.03 -37.38
C GLN A 818 3.54 -46.79 -36.53
N SER A 819 3.91 -45.69 -37.18
CA SER A 819 4.07 -44.37 -36.56
C SER A 819 3.08 -43.36 -37.14
N TYR A 820 2.60 -42.41 -36.35
CA TYR A 820 1.67 -41.37 -36.83
C TYR A 820 2.36 -40.04 -37.05
N ILE A 821 3.36 -39.77 -36.22
CA ILE A 821 4.30 -38.67 -36.38
C ILE A 821 5.70 -39.22 -36.10
N THR A 822 6.57 -39.20 -37.11
CA THR A 822 7.98 -39.55 -36.95
C THR A 822 8.86 -38.48 -37.60
N THR A 823 10.04 -38.28 -37.04
CA THR A 823 11.13 -37.56 -37.69
C THR A 823 12.24 -38.53 -38.05
N CYS A 824 12.66 -38.50 -39.30
CA CYS A 824 13.71 -39.38 -39.80
C CYS A 824 14.84 -38.54 -40.39
N GLN A 825 16.08 -38.96 -40.11
CA GLN A 825 17.29 -38.47 -40.77
C GLN A 825 17.73 -39.49 -41.82
N ILE A 826 17.43 -39.24 -43.10
CA ILE A 826 17.71 -40.17 -44.20
C ILE A 826 19.07 -39.82 -44.82
N LEU A 827 20.01 -40.76 -44.79
CA LEU A 827 21.25 -40.74 -45.59
C LEU A 827 20.95 -41.44 -46.94
N PRO A 828 21.41 -40.93 -48.11
CA PRO A 828 22.76 -40.42 -48.44
C PRO A 828 22.82 -38.87 -48.66
N PRO A 829 24.00 -38.28 -49.02
CA PRO A 829 24.35 -36.84 -48.90
C PRO A 829 23.48 -35.80 -49.62
N SER A 830 22.46 -36.21 -50.38
CA SER A 830 21.54 -35.31 -51.07
C SER A 830 20.31 -34.91 -50.24
N TYR A 831 20.05 -35.59 -49.11
CA TYR A 831 18.92 -35.29 -48.22
C TYR A 831 19.42 -34.84 -46.84
N THR A 832 19.87 -33.58 -46.75
CA THR A 832 20.39 -32.98 -45.51
C THR A 832 19.31 -32.53 -44.52
N SER A 833 18.03 -32.86 -44.73
CA SER A 833 16.93 -32.39 -43.89
C SER A 833 16.26 -33.54 -43.14
N ALA A 834 16.34 -33.50 -41.81
CA ALA A 834 15.40 -34.25 -40.97
C ALA A 834 13.99 -33.80 -41.33
N ARG A 835 13.09 -34.73 -41.65
CA ARG A 835 11.72 -34.43 -42.07
C ARG A 835 10.71 -35.10 -41.17
N TRP A 836 9.61 -34.40 -40.91
CA TRP A 836 8.44 -35.01 -40.30
C TRP A 836 7.63 -35.78 -41.35
N LEU A 837 7.02 -36.87 -40.91
CA LEU A 837 6.20 -37.78 -41.72
C LEU A 837 4.87 -38.05 -41.01
N VAL A 838 3.80 -38.03 -41.79
CA VAL A 838 2.42 -38.36 -41.38
C VAL A 838 1.85 -39.31 -42.42
N GLY A 839 1.20 -40.40 -42.04
CA GLY A 839 0.54 -41.29 -43.00
C GLY A 839 -0.95 -41.43 -42.77
N ASP A 840 -1.69 -41.79 -43.82
CA ASP A 840 -3.10 -42.19 -43.73
C ASP A 840 -3.28 -43.70 -43.41
N GLY A 841 -2.16 -44.42 -43.49
CA GLY A 841 -1.99 -45.85 -43.26
C GLY A 841 -2.68 -46.81 -44.19
N THR A 842 -2.97 -46.36 -45.39
CA THR A 842 -3.22 -47.24 -46.52
C THR A 842 -1.87 -47.70 -47.07
N TYR A 843 -1.52 -48.97 -46.85
CA TYR A 843 -0.43 -49.61 -47.57
C TYR A 843 -1.00 -50.39 -48.74
N CYS A 844 -0.72 -49.94 -49.96
CA CYS A 844 -1.06 -50.69 -51.16
C CYS A 844 0.20 -51.37 -51.68
N ALA A 845 0.22 -52.70 -51.67
CA ALA A 845 1.29 -53.51 -52.26
C ALA A 845 1.25 -53.53 -53.81
N ASP A 846 0.28 -52.85 -54.39
CA ASP A 846 -0.07 -52.82 -55.81
C ASP A 846 0.54 -51.60 -56.52
N ALA A 847 1.26 -51.86 -57.63
CA ALA A 847 1.93 -50.85 -58.46
C ALA A 847 0.96 -49.85 -59.16
N THR A 848 -0.34 -50.14 -59.21
CA THR A 848 -1.37 -49.30 -59.85
C THR A 848 -1.92 -48.20 -58.94
N CYS A 849 -1.67 -48.26 -57.62
CA CYS A 849 -2.14 -47.27 -56.64
C CYS A 849 -1.08 -46.21 -56.26
N GLY A 850 0.16 -46.30 -56.78
CA GLY A 850 1.17 -45.24 -56.63
C GLY A 850 2.04 -45.25 -55.35
N GLY A 851 2.05 -46.33 -54.56
CA GLY A 851 2.98 -46.52 -53.44
C GLY A 851 2.47 -46.04 -52.06
N LEU A 852 3.39 -45.85 -51.10
CA LEU A 852 3.09 -45.43 -49.72
C LEU A 852 2.32 -44.10 -49.64
N HIS A 853 1.18 -44.10 -48.96
CA HIS A 853 0.39 -42.91 -48.65
C HIS A 853 0.98 -42.14 -47.46
N LEU A 854 2.19 -41.63 -47.65
CA LEU A 854 2.91 -40.79 -46.68
C LEU A 854 2.87 -39.34 -47.14
N CYS A 855 2.51 -38.45 -46.21
CA CYS A 855 2.76 -37.03 -46.28
C CYS A 855 4.06 -36.70 -45.55
N SER A 856 4.81 -35.73 -46.07
CA SER A 856 6.07 -35.29 -45.48
C SER A 856 6.22 -33.78 -45.50
N GLY A 857 7.06 -33.26 -44.62
CA GLY A 857 7.43 -31.85 -44.60
C GLY A 857 8.10 -31.32 -45.87
N THR A 858 8.53 -32.18 -46.80
CA THR A 858 9.10 -31.76 -48.10
C THR A 858 8.06 -31.66 -49.22
N THR A 859 6.82 -32.09 -48.98
CA THR A 859 5.76 -32.15 -49.99
C THR A 859 4.80 -30.99 -49.78
N SER A 860 4.67 -30.09 -50.76
CA SER A 860 3.67 -29.01 -50.70
C SER A 860 2.24 -29.57 -50.60
N GLY A 861 1.40 -28.96 -49.78
CA GLY A 861 0.03 -29.41 -49.53
C GLY A 861 -0.11 -30.63 -48.60
N CYS A 862 1.00 -31.12 -48.04
CA CYS A 862 0.98 -32.05 -46.93
C CYS A 862 1.08 -31.26 -45.64
N ASN A 863 -0.02 -31.03 -44.92
CA ASN A 863 0.02 -30.29 -43.67
C ASN A 863 -0.54 -31.13 -42.52
N PHE A 864 -0.11 -30.84 -41.30
CA PHE A 864 -0.77 -31.35 -40.11
C PHE A 864 -0.75 -30.35 -38.96
N SER A 865 -1.65 -30.56 -38.01
CA SER A 865 -1.67 -29.91 -36.71
C SER A 865 -1.81 -30.96 -35.62
N LEU A 866 -1.09 -30.76 -34.51
CA LEU A 866 -1.23 -31.56 -33.30
C LEU A 866 -1.78 -30.67 -32.19
N TRP A 867 -2.80 -31.19 -31.53
CA TRP A 867 -3.54 -30.53 -30.49
C TRP A 867 -3.51 -31.36 -29.21
N VAL A 868 -3.59 -30.68 -28.06
CA VAL A 868 -3.61 -31.29 -26.73
C VAL A 868 -4.82 -30.79 -25.95
N ARG A 869 -5.45 -31.66 -25.17
CA ARG A 869 -6.59 -31.32 -24.29
C ARG A 869 -6.49 -32.03 -22.95
#